data_AF-A0A509AI57-F1
#
_entry.id   AF-A0A509AI57-F1
#
_cell.length_a   1.000
_cell.length_b   1.000
_cell.length_c   1.000
_cell.angle_alpha   90.00
_cell.angle_beta   90.00
_cell.angle_gamma   90.00
#
_symmetry.space_group_name_H-M   'P 1'
#
loop_
_entity.id
_entity.type
_entity.pdbx_description
1 polymer ?
#
loop_
_entity_poly.entity_id
_entity_poly.type
_entity_poly.pdbx_seq_one_letter_code
_entity_poly.pdbx_strand_id
1 'polypeptide(L)'
;MKINNKSEFYKRIYKCIEECLPNYVIKKTIQFESNVEIYYGNSGFRGKYTNQRCDLINVLNKSGILLGLLFIKYNYNLAQKYNLLEFDTDLDKNNIINIVNKHKIQWVNVGVVITASHNPFYDNGIKIVDKDGSQINEIYENYLSELSNKHLKYIKENKNNNCKIEDIINNIIDTIVHIFLKEIKINLYDDKIYNYIKKLDNIIYYCNIYNKIIKANICIGFDTRNSGLHLNNIIINSLNSLNISRCINNMCYITTPSMHFLVYIFNSEFVNNFIQDIFSQLGKNQICKTKGDLDYLNSYNLKVLKNVQELYFGIPGKRNIDIDKKNDETYSDILAYNSDEFYFDYFIYLFNNLYNYINDIYDNILIKNCKEEIIFADCSNGIASLKIDKFNDIFKILKKKIFKFNCLQNDNNVINFECGADYVYNKRKLPSNMPLNYFSNSKFCAFDGDADRILYFFIKCGNLENKIEILDGNKIVCLLFKCIIKMLSSICIKTENEEVNKTDRKKIDINIIHTAYVNFSFINYINNVINNISTEIPIFNHININIICTKTGMKNLDNIARKSSIGILFESNGHGSIYVDSSNLDAWAKQFNIQKDPYFIALKKYLLFFNQTTGDAIVDFIAIELSLNFINLNIHQWNMFYTPIPSLYINIECPRYILNKIIPHPQHELYLIKPKSLQNKIEEIVKKTDNKYGRCFIRPSGTENLIRIYAEAETMKQMDEILDNVRKAVVDYINNS
;
A
#
# COMPACT_ATOMS: atom_id res chain seq x y z
N MET A 1 -22.04 -3.89 -30.71
CA MET A 1 -22.41 -2.50 -31.06
C MET A 1 -21.58 -2.08 -32.26
N LYS A 2 -22.12 -1.25 -33.17
CA LYS A 2 -21.33 -0.67 -34.27
C LYS A 2 -20.63 0.59 -33.76
N ILE A 3 -19.36 0.77 -34.12
CA ILE A 3 -18.57 1.96 -33.79
C ILE A 3 -19.31 3.22 -34.27
N ASN A 4 -19.36 4.26 -33.42
CA ASN A 4 -19.88 5.57 -33.80
C ASN A 4 -18.76 6.62 -33.84
N ASN A 5 -18.02 6.68 -34.96
CA ASN A 5 -16.90 7.62 -35.17
C ASN A 5 -17.31 9.11 -35.09
N LYS A 6 -18.61 9.41 -35.03
CA LYS A 6 -19.13 10.78 -34.95
C LYS A 6 -19.34 11.26 -33.51
N SER A 7 -19.39 10.37 -32.52
CA SER A 7 -19.66 10.76 -31.13
C SER A 7 -18.53 11.64 -30.56
N GLU A 8 -18.87 12.49 -29.59
CA GLU A 8 -17.89 13.34 -28.92
C GLU A 8 -16.90 12.52 -28.11
N PHE A 9 -17.39 11.47 -27.43
CA PHE A 9 -16.55 10.51 -26.73
C PHE A 9 -15.48 9.92 -27.65
N TYR A 10 -15.88 9.39 -28.82
CA TYR A 10 -14.96 8.78 -29.78
C TYR A 10 -13.85 9.76 -30.18
N LYS A 11 -14.21 11.00 -30.55
CA LYS A 11 -13.24 12.02 -30.98
C LYS A 11 -12.21 12.34 -29.91
N ARG A 12 -12.62 12.43 -28.64
CA ARG A 12 -11.73 12.74 -27.51
C ARG A 12 -10.86 11.53 -27.14
N ILE A 13 -11.47 10.36 -27.02
CA ILE A 13 -10.77 9.15 -26.57
C ILE A 13 -9.81 8.62 -27.64
N TYR A 14 -10.15 8.75 -28.94
CA TYR A 14 -9.30 8.27 -30.04
C TYR A 14 -7.91 8.90 -29.98
N LYS A 15 -7.85 10.25 -29.92
CA LYS A 15 -6.58 10.98 -29.84
C LYS A 15 -5.81 10.62 -28.57
N CYS A 16 -6.51 10.52 -27.44
CA CYS A 16 -5.92 10.13 -26.16
C CYS A 16 -5.27 8.73 -26.21
N ILE A 17 -5.91 7.77 -26.87
CA ILE A 17 -5.37 6.41 -27.05
C ILE A 17 -4.20 6.43 -28.04
N GLU A 18 -4.36 7.09 -29.18
CA GLU A 18 -3.36 7.17 -30.25
C GLU A 18 -2.02 7.71 -29.74
N GLU A 19 -2.06 8.78 -28.94
CA GLU A 19 -0.86 9.41 -28.38
C GLU A 19 -0.13 8.51 -27.38
N CYS A 20 -0.86 7.62 -26.69
CA CYS A 20 -0.35 6.77 -25.63
C CYS A 20 -0.02 5.33 -26.07
N LEU A 21 -0.27 4.96 -27.32
CA LEU A 21 0.08 3.62 -27.82
C LEU A 21 1.60 3.41 -27.78
N PRO A 22 2.07 2.17 -27.50
CA PRO A 22 3.49 1.87 -27.57
C PRO A 22 4.02 2.09 -28.99
N ASN A 23 5.32 2.39 -29.11
CA ASN A 23 5.99 2.52 -30.40
C ASN A 23 5.74 1.30 -31.30
N TYR A 24 5.54 1.58 -32.59
CA TYR A 24 5.36 0.56 -33.61
C TYR A 24 5.99 0.99 -34.93
N VAL A 25 6.26 0.01 -35.79
CA VAL A 25 6.72 0.21 -37.17
C VAL A 25 5.70 -0.39 -38.13
N ILE A 26 5.56 0.25 -39.29
CA ILE A 26 4.73 -0.25 -40.39
C ILE A 26 5.67 -0.91 -41.40
N LYS A 27 5.61 -2.25 -41.49
CA LYS A 27 6.28 -3.02 -42.56
C LYS A 27 5.22 -3.53 -43.55
N LYS A 28 4.91 -4.83 -43.52
CA LYS A 28 3.74 -5.42 -44.20
C LYS A 28 2.50 -5.42 -43.29
N THR A 29 2.71 -5.57 -41.99
CA THR A 29 1.72 -5.43 -40.92
C THR A 29 2.31 -4.53 -39.83
N ILE A 30 1.46 -4.01 -38.94
CA ILE A 30 1.91 -3.26 -37.76
C ILE A 30 2.69 -4.19 -36.82
N GLN A 31 3.83 -3.71 -36.34
CA GLN A 31 4.64 -4.42 -35.36
C GLN A 31 5.01 -3.45 -34.23
N PHE A 32 4.54 -3.73 -33.02
CA PHE A 32 4.92 -2.99 -31.81
C PHE A 32 6.35 -3.35 -31.37
N GLU A 33 7.03 -2.41 -30.72
CA GLU A 33 8.39 -2.56 -30.19
C GLU A 33 8.46 -3.71 -29.17
N SER A 34 7.43 -3.83 -28.33
CA SER A 34 7.22 -4.95 -27.42
C SER A 34 6.09 -5.84 -27.95
N ASN A 35 6.27 -7.17 -27.85
CA ASN A 35 5.24 -8.16 -28.16
C ASN A 35 4.79 -8.97 -26.93
N VAL A 36 5.22 -8.53 -25.75
CA VAL A 36 4.97 -9.20 -24.47
C VAL A 36 3.71 -8.61 -23.84
N GLU A 37 2.80 -9.49 -23.42
CA GLU A 37 1.62 -9.06 -22.69
C GLU A 37 1.98 -8.70 -21.24
N ILE A 38 1.32 -7.65 -20.72
CA ILE A 38 1.57 -7.09 -19.40
C ILE A 38 0.32 -7.28 -18.54
N TYR A 39 0.50 -7.74 -17.31
CA TYR A 39 -0.62 -8.06 -16.42
C TYR A 39 -0.55 -7.23 -15.14
N TYR A 40 -1.72 -6.88 -14.60
CA TYR A 40 -1.82 -6.22 -13.31
C TYR A 40 -1.43 -7.22 -12.21
N GLY A 41 -0.34 -6.95 -11.50
CA GLY A 41 0.17 -7.85 -10.46
C GLY A 41 -0.37 -7.51 -9.07
N ASN A 42 0.17 -8.20 -8.05
CA ASN A 42 -0.13 -7.94 -6.63
C ASN A 42 0.20 -6.51 -6.16
N SER A 43 0.95 -5.75 -6.95
CA SER A 43 1.39 -4.40 -6.63
C SER A 43 1.16 -3.44 -7.81
N GLY A 44 0.11 -3.70 -8.60
CA GLY A 44 -0.22 -2.95 -9.79
C GLY A 44 0.64 -3.30 -11.00
N PHE A 45 0.68 -2.39 -11.97
CA PHE A 45 1.62 -2.50 -13.08
C PHE A 45 2.96 -1.88 -12.71
N ARG A 46 4.03 -2.48 -13.19
CA ARG A 46 5.39 -1.95 -13.11
C ARG A 46 6.12 -2.22 -14.41
N GLY A 47 6.94 -1.28 -14.84
CA GLY A 47 7.75 -1.44 -16.04
C GLY A 47 8.75 -0.31 -16.19
N LYS A 48 9.66 -0.47 -17.15
CA LYS A 48 10.66 0.54 -17.49
C LYS A 48 9.98 1.76 -18.12
N TYR A 49 10.40 2.94 -17.70
CA TYR A 49 10.08 4.20 -18.37
C TYR A 49 11.26 4.60 -19.25
N THR A 50 11.21 4.25 -20.53
CA THR A 50 12.33 4.44 -21.47
C THR A 50 12.16 5.66 -22.37
N ASN A 51 11.01 5.77 -23.04
CA ASN A 51 10.74 6.76 -24.11
C ASN A 51 9.32 7.36 -23.97
N GLN A 52 9.02 8.38 -24.79
CA GLN A 52 7.70 9.05 -24.86
C GLN A 52 6.53 8.14 -25.30
N ARG A 53 6.79 6.93 -25.81
CA ARG A 53 5.77 5.95 -26.24
C ARG A 53 6.19 4.52 -25.88
N CYS A 54 6.12 4.20 -24.60
CA CYS A 54 6.42 2.88 -24.06
C CYS A 54 5.16 2.20 -23.50
N ASP A 55 5.27 0.90 -23.21
CA ASP A 55 4.19 0.10 -22.65
C ASP A 55 3.61 0.67 -21.34
N LEU A 56 4.46 1.28 -20.52
CA LEU A 56 4.02 1.91 -19.27
C LEU A 56 3.06 3.09 -19.52
N ILE A 57 3.29 3.90 -20.55
CA ILE A 57 2.40 5.02 -20.90
C ILE A 57 1.04 4.50 -21.37
N ASN A 58 1.03 3.46 -22.20
CA ASN A 58 -0.20 2.79 -22.63
C ASN A 58 -1.00 2.29 -21.42
N VAL A 59 -0.33 1.61 -20.49
CA VAL A 59 -0.91 1.12 -19.24
C VAL A 59 -1.47 2.26 -18.37
N LEU A 60 -0.73 3.35 -18.19
CA LEU A 60 -1.16 4.52 -17.42
C LEU A 60 -2.41 5.16 -18.02
N ASN A 61 -2.47 5.27 -19.36
CA ASN A 61 -3.65 5.76 -20.07
C ASN A 61 -4.88 4.88 -19.79
N LYS A 62 -4.74 3.54 -19.90
CA LYS A 62 -5.85 2.62 -19.60
C LYS A 62 -6.26 2.67 -18.13
N SER A 63 -5.29 2.88 -17.25
CA SER A 63 -5.53 3.01 -15.81
C SER A 63 -6.32 4.28 -15.47
N GLY A 64 -6.03 5.40 -16.13
CA GLY A 64 -6.82 6.63 -15.98
C GLY A 64 -8.27 6.47 -16.48
N ILE A 65 -8.47 5.73 -17.58
CA ILE A 65 -9.82 5.41 -18.08
C ILE A 65 -10.60 4.55 -17.07
N LEU A 66 -9.96 3.51 -16.51
CA LEU A 66 -10.58 2.67 -15.48
C LEU A 66 -10.86 3.44 -14.18
N LEU A 67 -9.95 4.34 -13.77
CA LEU A 67 -10.15 5.21 -12.61
C LEU A 67 -11.38 6.11 -12.80
N GLY A 68 -11.56 6.67 -14.01
CA GLY A 68 -12.76 7.40 -14.39
C GLY A 68 -14.02 6.53 -14.33
N LEU A 69 -13.95 5.28 -14.83
CA LEU A 69 -15.07 4.33 -14.70
C LEU A 69 -15.48 4.13 -13.24
N LEU A 70 -14.54 3.90 -12.32
CA LEU A 70 -14.84 3.67 -10.91
C LEU A 70 -15.50 4.90 -10.28
N PHE A 71 -14.95 6.10 -10.53
CA PHE A 71 -15.52 7.35 -10.03
C PHE A 71 -16.95 7.57 -10.54
N ILE A 72 -17.19 7.36 -11.84
CA ILE A 72 -18.52 7.46 -12.45
C ILE A 72 -19.44 6.40 -11.84
N LYS A 73 -18.99 5.14 -11.73
CA LYS A 73 -19.78 4.02 -11.19
C LYS A 73 -20.36 4.33 -9.82
N TYR A 74 -19.53 4.83 -8.92
CA TYR A 74 -19.97 5.09 -7.55
C TYR A 74 -20.86 6.32 -7.42
N ASN A 75 -20.60 7.36 -8.21
CA ASN A 75 -21.29 8.64 -8.06
C ASN A 75 -22.49 8.83 -9.00
N TYR A 76 -22.47 8.25 -10.19
CA TYR A 76 -23.55 8.38 -11.17
C TYR A 76 -24.86 7.76 -10.66
N ASN A 77 -24.79 6.59 -10.03
CA ASN A 77 -25.95 5.94 -9.41
C ASN A 77 -26.55 6.80 -8.28
N LEU A 78 -25.71 7.49 -7.50
CA LEU A 78 -26.17 8.44 -6.48
C LEU A 78 -26.88 9.62 -7.13
N ALA A 79 -26.28 10.22 -8.17
CA ALA A 79 -26.88 11.36 -8.86
C ALA A 79 -28.23 11.00 -9.51
N GLN A 80 -28.36 9.81 -10.09
CA GLN A 80 -29.63 9.32 -10.63
C GLN A 80 -30.68 9.09 -9.54
N LYS A 81 -30.31 8.48 -8.42
CA LYS A 81 -31.23 8.21 -7.29
C LYS A 81 -31.93 9.47 -6.77
N TYR A 82 -31.25 10.62 -6.84
CA TYR A 82 -31.77 11.90 -6.38
C TYR A 82 -32.12 12.88 -7.51
N ASN A 83 -32.26 12.39 -8.75
CA ASN A 83 -32.61 13.17 -9.95
C ASN A 83 -31.72 14.41 -10.18
N LEU A 84 -30.45 14.37 -9.76
CA LEU A 84 -29.56 15.53 -9.81
C LEU A 84 -29.11 15.89 -11.24
N LEU A 85 -29.19 14.94 -12.18
CA LEU A 85 -28.74 15.12 -13.57
C LEU A 85 -29.75 15.88 -14.45
N GLU A 86 -30.98 16.07 -13.96
CA GLU A 86 -32.04 16.80 -14.66
C GLU A 86 -31.85 18.32 -14.59
N PHE A 87 -31.19 18.81 -13.54
CA PHE A 87 -30.92 20.22 -13.34
C PHE A 87 -29.90 20.79 -14.34
N ASP A 88 -29.97 22.10 -14.54
CA ASP A 88 -28.89 22.86 -15.17
C ASP A 88 -27.85 23.19 -14.11
N THR A 89 -26.65 22.63 -14.24
CA THR A 89 -25.62 22.71 -13.20
C THR A 89 -25.15 24.14 -12.92
N ASP A 90 -25.32 25.07 -13.87
CA ASP A 90 -24.90 26.45 -13.68
C ASP A 90 -26.00 27.35 -13.11
N LEU A 91 -27.26 27.08 -13.45
CA LEU A 91 -28.41 27.87 -12.98
C LEU A 91 -28.98 27.36 -11.65
N ASP A 92 -28.89 26.07 -11.35
CA ASP A 92 -29.57 25.42 -10.23
C ASP A 92 -28.64 25.04 -9.06
N LYS A 93 -27.44 25.64 -8.96
CA LYS A 93 -26.42 25.28 -7.95
C LYS A 93 -26.99 25.18 -6.54
N ASN A 94 -27.73 26.20 -6.10
CA ASN A 94 -28.31 26.26 -4.76
C ASN A 94 -29.33 25.14 -4.52
N ASN A 95 -30.14 24.79 -5.54
CA ASN A 95 -31.11 23.70 -5.44
C ASN A 95 -30.39 22.35 -5.30
N ILE A 96 -29.35 22.11 -6.10
CA ILE A 96 -28.53 20.91 -6.04
C ILE A 96 -27.89 20.76 -4.66
N ILE A 97 -27.26 21.82 -4.15
CA ILE A 97 -26.62 21.84 -2.82
C ILE A 97 -27.65 21.56 -1.72
N ASN A 98 -28.83 22.16 -1.82
CA ASN A 98 -29.91 21.94 -0.86
C ASN A 98 -30.38 20.49 -0.85
N ILE A 99 -30.54 19.85 -2.02
CA ILE A 99 -30.91 18.43 -2.12
C ILE A 99 -29.81 17.55 -1.51
N VAL A 100 -28.55 17.78 -1.88
CA VAL A 100 -27.39 17.04 -1.37
C VAL A 100 -27.30 17.14 0.15
N ASN A 101 -27.44 18.34 0.72
CA ASN A 101 -27.40 18.55 2.17
C ASN A 101 -28.62 17.94 2.87
N LYS A 102 -29.83 18.13 2.32
CA LYS A 102 -31.08 17.59 2.88
C LYS A 102 -31.03 16.07 2.98
N HIS A 103 -30.51 15.41 1.95
CA HIS A 103 -30.40 13.96 1.90
C HIS A 103 -29.06 13.42 2.41
N LYS A 104 -28.16 14.28 2.88
CA LYS A 104 -26.80 13.94 3.35
C LYS A 104 -26.07 13.02 2.37
N ILE A 105 -26.11 13.38 1.08
CA ILE A 105 -25.50 12.56 0.03
C ILE A 105 -23.98 12.55 0.22
N GLN A 106 -23.43 11.38 0.48
CA GLN A 106 -22.00 11.16 0.54
C GLN A 106 -21.48 10.65 -0.81
N TRP A 107 -20.81 11.54 -1.52
CA TRP A 107 -20.10 11.22 -2.75
C TRP A 107 -18.84 10.39 -2.44
N VAL A 108 -18.41 9.60 -3.42
CA VAL A 108 -17.37 8.58 -3.26
C VAL A 108 -16.08 9.00 -3.94
N ASN A 109 -14.98 8.89 -3.19
CA ASN A 109 -13.60 9.07 -3.65
C ASN A 109 -13.02 7.76 -4.21
N VAL A 110 -12.12 7.90 -5.17
CA VAL A 110 -11.23 6.83 -5.63
C VAL A 110 -9.82 7.38 -5.77
N GLY A 111 -8.80 6.52 -5.74
CA GLY A 111 -7.42 6.98 -5.73
C GLY A 111 -6.51 6.26 -6.72
N VAL A 112 -5.36 6.85 -6.96
CA VAL A 112 -4.27 6.24 -7.72
C VAL A 112 -2.93 6.76 -7.23
N VAL A 113 -1.96 5.85 -7.08
CA VAL A 113 -0.56 6.19 -6.79
C VAL A 113 0.34 5.70 -7.91
N ILE A 114 1.15 6.62 -8.44
CA ILE A 114 2.20 6.32 -9.43
C ILE A 114 3.49 6.06 -8.68
N THR A 115 3.90 4.80 -8.66
CA THR A 115 5.12 4.38 -7.98
C THR A 115 5.53 2.99 -8.43
N ALA A 116 6.83 2.70 -8.34
CA ALA A 116 7.34 1.33 -8.35
C ALA A 116 8.02 0.92 -7.03
N SER A 117 7.74 1.61 -5.92
CA SER A 117 8.23 1.24 -4.57
C SER A 117 9.76 1.05 -4.57
N HIS A 118 10.25 -0.10 -4.15
CA HIS A 118 11.67 -0.50 -4.10
C HIS A 118 12.36 -0.70 -5.47
N ASN A 119 11.66 -0.65 -6.60
CA ASN A 119 12.29 -0.85 -7.91
C ASN A 119 13.38 0.21 -8.20
N PRO A 120 14.32 -0.07 -9.12
CA PRO A 120 15.28 0.93 -9.60
C PRO A 120 14.62 2.16 -10.21
N PHE A 121 15.29 3.32 -10.17
CA PHE A 121 14.75 4.62 -10.61
C PHE A 121 14.20 4.70 -12.03
N TYR A 122 14.70 3.86 -12.95
CA TYR A 122 14.25 3.82 -14.35
C TYR A 122 12.94 3.06 -14.55
N ASP A 123 12.46 2.34 -13.53
CA ASP A 123 11.11 1.77 -13.52
C ASP A 123 10.11 2.79 -12.97
N ASN A 124 8.84 2.64 -13.32
CA ASN A 124 7.74 3.23 -12.56
C ASN A 124 6.51 2.31 -12.69
N GLY A 125 5.40 2.68 -12.08
CA GLY A 125 4.23 1.84 -11.99
C GLY A 125 2.99 2.60 -11.59
N ILE A 126 1.89 1.88 -11.46
CA ILE A 126 0.60 2.42 -11.07
C ILE A 126 -0.17 1.42 -10.20
N LYS A 127 -0.68 1.89 -9.07
CA LYS A 127 -1.62 1.17 -8.20
C LYS A 127 -2.92 1.98 -8.11
N ILE A 128 -4.06 1.34 -8.33
CA ILE A 128 -5.39 1.98 -8.21
C ILE A 128 -5.97 1.60 -6.85
N VAL A 129 -6.50 2.59 -6.15
CA VAL A 129 -7.11 2.47 -4.82
C VAL A 129 -8.62 2.62 -4.97
N ASP A 130 -9.35 1.58 -4.57
CA ASP A 130 -10.82 1.56 -4.61
C ASP A 130 -11.41 2.32 -3.41
N LYS A 131 -12.74 2.49 -3.38
CA LYS A 131 -13.46 3.34 -2.42
C LYS A 131 -13.23 2.99 -0.94
N ASP A 132 -12.82 1.77 -0.62
CA ASP A 132 -12.54 1.33 0.74
C ASP A 132 -11.06 1.47 1.13
N GLY A 133 -10.26 2.15 0.29
CA GLY A 133 -8.82 2.27 0.47
C GLY A 133 -8.07 0.97 0.20
N SER A 134 -8.71 -0.08 -0.29
CA SER A 134 -8.03 -1.29 -0.75
C SER A 134 -7.54 -1.15 -2.20
N GLN A 135 -6.73 -2.09 -2.67
CA GLN A 135 -6.45 -2.19 -4.10
C GLN A 135 -7.70 -2.66 -4.85
N ILE A 136 -7.81 -2.32 -6.13
CA ILE A 136 -8.91 -2.83 -6.98
C ILE A 136 -9.00 -4.37 -6.96
N ASN A 137 -10.21 -4.88 -7.11
CA ASN A 137 -10.46 -6.32 -7.15
C ASN A 137 -10.09 -6.96 -8.49
N GLU A 138 -10.04 -8.29 -8.50
CA GLU A 138 -9.62 -9.11 -9.65
C GLU A 138 -10.41 -8.83 -10.94
N ILE A 139 -11.70 -8.47 -10.86
CA ILE A 139 -12.51 -8.15 -12.04
C ILE A 139 -11.92 -6.94 -12.76
N TYR A 140 -11.59 -5.89 -12.01
CA TYR A 140 -11.03 -4.66 -12.58
C TYR A 140 -9.55 -4.85 -12.99
N GLU A 141 -8.78 -5.67 -12.27
CA GLU A 141 -7.42 -6.07 -12.67
C GLU A 141 -7.43 -6.77 -14.04
N ASN A 142 -8.41 -7.65 -14.25
CA ASN A 142 -8.59 -8.38 -15.49
C ASN A 142 -9.01 -7.45 -16.64
N TYR A 143 -9.95 -6.54 -16.42
CA TYR A 143 -10.30 -5.54 -17.43
C TYR A 143 -9.11 -4.70 -17.82
N LEU A 144 -8.31 -4.27 -16.84
CA LEU A 144 -7.17 -3.41 -17.10
C LEU A 144 -6.05 -4.15 -17.85
N SER A 145 -5.81 -5.41 -17.48
CA SER A 145 -4.88 -6.30 -18.19
C SER A 145 -5.36 -6.59 -19.61
N GLU A 146 -6.65 -6.83 -19.82
CA GLU A 146 -7.21 -7.01 -21.16
C GLU A 146 -7.02 -5.75 -22.00
N LEU A 147 -7.43 -4.59 -21.47
CA LEU A 147 -7.42 -3.32 -22.18
C LEU A 147 -5.98 -2.89 -22.53
N SER A 148 -5.03 -3.09 -21.62
CA SER A 148 -3.63 -2.76 -21.85
C SER A 148 -3.00 -3.61 -22.96
N ASN A 149 -3.41 -4.87 -23.08
CA ASN A 149 -2.89 -5.81 -24.09
C ASN A 149 -3.68 -5.86 -25.40
N LYS A 150 -4.77 -5.09 -25.52
CA LYS A 150 -5.72 -5.23 -26.62
C LYS A 150 -5.08 -5.00 -27.99
N HIS A 151 -4.12 -4.07 -28.07
CA HIS A 151 -3.33 -3.80 -29.27
C HIS A 151 -2.55 -5.03 -29.77
N LEU A 152 -1.94 -5.81 -28.86
CA LEU A 152 -1.24 -7.05 -29.19
C LEU A 152 -2.20 -8.16 -29.58
N LYS A 153 -3.29 -8.32 -28.83
CA LYS A 153 -4.30 -9.37 -29.07
C LYS A 153 -4.97 -9.19 -30.43
N TYR A 154 -5.32 -7.95 -30.79
CA TYR A 154 -5.92 -7.64 -32.08
C TYR A 154 -5.02 -8.05 -33.26
N ILE A 155 -3.71 -7.78 -33.18
CA ILE A 155 -2.74 -8.22 -34.20
C ILE A 155 -2.67 -9.75 -34.25
N LYS A 156 -2.64 -10.42 -33.10
CA LYS A 156 -2.57 -11.89 -33.04
C LYS A 156 -3.80 -12.55 -33.66
N GLU A 157 -4.98 -11.98 -33.48
CA GLU A 157 -6.26 -12.47 -34.03
C GLU A 157 -6.38 -12.20 -35.54
N ASN A 158 -5.70 -11.17 -36.06
CA ASN A 158 -5.82 -10.71 -37.44
C ASN A 158 -4.51 -10.83 -38.25
N LYS A 159 -3.63 -11.78 -37.91
CA LYS A 159 -2.28 -11.93 -38.52
C LYS A 159 -2.24 -11.99 -40.05
N ASN A 160 -3.33 -12.40 -40.70
CA ASN A 160 -3.42 -12.53 -42.16
C ASN A 160 -4.06 -11.31 -42.84
N ASN A 161 -4.43 -10.28 -42.09
CA ASN A 161 -5.09 -9.07 -42.60
C ASN A 161 -4.12 -7.87 -42.56
N ASN A 162 -4.26 -6.95 -43.52
CA ASN A 162 -3.56 -5.67 -43.51
C ASN A 162 -4.19 -4.74 -42.45
N CYS A 163 -3.91 -4.98 -41.17
CA CYS A 163 -4.44 -4.17 -40.06
C CYS A 163 -3.88 -2.74 -40.09
N LYS A 164 -4.76 -1.74 -40.00
CA LYS A 164 -4.40 -0.34 -39.78
C LYS A 164 -4.39 -0.01 -38.29
N ILE A 165 -3.69 1.07 -37.93
CA ILE A 165 -3.63 1.52 -36.52
C ILE A 165 -5.01 1.97 -36.04
N GLU A 166 -5.80 2.56 -36.94
CA GLU A 166 -7.18 2.94 -36.70
C GLU A 166 -8.04 1.74 -36.29
N ASP A 167 -7.87 0.57 -36.91
CA ASP A 167 -8.61 -0.64 -36.56
C ASP A 167 -8.30 -1.11 -35.13
N ILE A 168 -7.03 -1.01 -34.73
CA ILE A 168 -6.56 -1.33 -33.38
C ILE A 168 -7.16 -0.35 -32.36
N ILE A 169 -7.10 0.96 -32.64
CA ILE A 169 -7.64 2.00 -31.75
C ILE A 169 -9.16 1.81 -31.61
N ASN A 170 -9.86 1.58 -32.70
CA ASN A 170 -11.30 1.32 -32.71
C ASN A 170 -11.67 0.12 -31.83
N ASN A 171 -10.90 -0.96 -31.93
CA ASN A 171 -11.10 -2.15 -31.10
C ASN A 171 -10.88 -1.87 -29.60
N ILE A 172 -9.89 -1.04 -29.25
CA ILE A 172 -9.67 -0.58 -27.88
C ILE A 172 -10.86 0.26 -27.40
N ILE A 173 -11.34 1.21 -28.20
CA ILE A 173 -12.47 2.08 -27.85
C ILE A 173 -13.73 1.25 -27.62
N ASP A 174 -14.05 0.33 -28.53
CA ASP A 174 -15.21 -0.56 -28.37
C ASP A 174 -15.12 -1.41 -27.10
N THR A 175 -13.91 -1.85 -26.74
CA THR A 175 -13.67 -2.57 -25.48
C THR A 175 -13.96 -1.67 -24.27
N ILE A 176 -13.54 -0.40 -24.30
CA ILE A 176 -13.87 0.57 -23.24
C ILE A 176 -15.39 0.74 -23.12
N VAL A 177 -16.08 0.99 -24.25
CA VAL A 177 -17.54 1.14 -24.25
C VAL A 177 -18.23 -0.10 -23.70
N HIS A 178 -17.76 -1.29 -24.08
CA HIS A 178 -18.30 -2.55 -23.59
C HIS A 178 -18.12 -2.69 -22.06
N ILE A 179 -16.96 -2.34 -21.52
CA ILE A 179 -16.72 -2.37 -20.07
C ILE A 179 -17.67 -1.40 -19.35
N PHE A 180 -17.83 -0.17 -19.84
CA PHE A 180 -18.77 0.80 -19.25
C PHE A 180 -20.23 0.32 -19.31
N LEU A 181 -20.66 -0.25 -20.42
CA LEU A 181 -21.99 -0.85 -20.56
C LEU A 181 -22.21 -1.99 -19.58
N LYS A 182 -21.22 -2.87 -19.44
CA LYS A 182 -21.29 -4.03 -18.56
C LYS A 182 -21.33 -3.63 -17.09
N GLU A 183 -20.47 -2.71 -16.68
CA GLU A 183 -20.30 -2.34 -15.27
C GLU A 183 -21.36 -1.36 -14.76
N ILE A 184 -21.80 -0.43 -15.62
CA ILE A 184 -22.68 0.68 -15.18
C ILE A 184 -23.83 0.98 -16.15
N LYS A 185 -24.03 0.17 -17.19
CA LYS A 185 -25.12 0.33 -18.17
C LYS A 185 -25.10 1.68 -18.91
N ILE A 186 -23.92 2.28 -19.04
CA ILE A 186 -23.70 3.56 -19.74
C ILE A 186 -23.12 3.27 -21.13
N ASN A 187 -23.81 3.72 -22.18
CA ASN A 187 -23.26 3.74 -23.54
C ASN A 187 -22.51 5.05 -23.79
N LEU A 188 -21.19 5.01 -23.81
CA LEU A 188 -20.37 6.23 -24.05
C LEU A 188 -20.51 6.78 -25.48
N TYR A 189 -21.03 6.02 -26.44
CA TYR A 189 -21.31 6.54 -27.80
C TYR A 189 -22.54 7.45 -27.85
N ASP A 190 -23.36 7.49 -26.80
CA ASP A 190 -24.48 8.42 -26.68
C ASP A 190 -24.00 9.76 -26.12
N ASP A 191 -23.99 10.80 -26.96
CA ASP A 191 -23.50 12.13 -26.59
C ASP A 191 -24.30 12.78 -25.45
N LYS A 192 -25.59 12.42 -25.27
CA LYS A 192 -26.39 12.90 -24.14
C LYS A 192 -25.90 12.28 -22.84
N ILE A 193 -25.68 10.97 -22.84
CA ILE A 193 -25.14 10.24 -21.68
C ILE A 193 -23.71 10.71 -21.37
N TYR A 194 -22.88 10.87 -22.40
CA TYR A 194 -21.51 11.36 -22.26
C TYR A 194 -21.45 12.78 -21.67
N ASN A 195 -22.43 13.64 -21.98
CA ASN A 195 -22.59 14.94 -21.34
C ASN A 195 -23.09 14.86 -19.89
N TYR A 196 -23.81 13.82 -19.49
CA TYR A 196 -24.16 13.62 -18.08
C TYR A 196 -22.95 13.35 -17.20
N ILE A 197 -21.86 12.78 -17.73
CA ILE A 197 -20.60 12.65 -16.98
C ILE A 197 -20.03 14.03 -16.64
N LYS A 198 -20.03 14.95 -17.61
CA LYS A 198 -19.63 16.35 -17.39
C LYS A 198 -20.51 17.04 -16.34
N LYS A 199 -21.83 16.81 -16.39
CA LYS A 199 -22.75 17.33 -15.37
C LYS A 199 -22.45 16.75 -13.99
N LEU A 200 -22.15 15.45 -13.89
CA LEU A 200 -21.77 14.81 -12.64
C LEU A 200 -20.51 15.44 -12.03
N ASP A 201 -19.45 15.63 -12.84
CA ASP A 201 -18.21 16.31 -12.44
C ASP A 201 -18.50 17.72 -11.88
N ASN A 202 -19.35 18.50 -12.56
CA ASN A 202 -19.77 19.81 -12.10
C ASN A 202 -20.57 19.79 -10.80
N ILE A 203 -21.53 18.88 -10.66
CA ILE A 203 -22.37 18.75 -9.47
C ILE A 203 -21.50 18.49 -8.24
N ILE A 204 -20.63 17.48 -8.33
CA ILE A 204 -19.75 17.09 -7.21
C ILE A 204 -18.80 18.24 -6.88
N TYR A 205 -18.20 18.87 -7.90
CA TYR A 205 -17.33 20.02 -7.71
C TYR A 205 -18.01 21.16 -6.95
N TYR A 206 -19.23 21.56 -7.37
CA TYR A 206 -19.95 22.62 -6.67
C TYR A 206 -20.28 22.20 -5.25
N CYS A 207 -20.78 20.98 -5.03
CA CYS A 207 -20.99 20.47 -3.68
C CYS A 207 -19.70 20.51 -2.83
N ASN A 208 -18.54 20.19 -3.41
CA ASN A 208 -17.27 20.25 -2.72
C ASN A 208 -16.93 21.67 -2.25
N ILE A 209 -17.12 22.71 -3.08
CA ILE A 209 -16.86 24.11 -2.67
C ILE A 209 -17.60 24.45 -1.37
N TYR A 210 -18.87 24.05 -1.26
CA TYR A 210 -19.70 24.36 -0.08
C TYR A 210 -19.47 23.41 1.10
N ASN A 211 -18.94 22.20 0.87
CA ASN A 211 -18.92 21.16 1.90
C ASN A 211 -18.00 21.45 3.11
N LYS A 212 -16.90 22.19 3.07
CA LYS A 212 -15.96 22.40 4.21
C LYS A 212 -15.29 21.17 4.87
N ILE A 213 -15.96 20.04 5.06
CA ILE A 213 -15.39 18.84 5.71
C ILE A 213 -14.85 17.92 4.62
N ILE A 214 -15.55 16.87 4.22
CA ILE A 214 -15.00 15.84 3.31
C ILE A 214 -15.40 16.12 1.86
N LYS A 215 -14.40 16.22 0.97
CA LYS A 215 -14.61 16.42 -0.47
C LYS A 215 -14.55 15.09 -1.21
N ALA A 216 -15.33 14.95 -2.27
CA ALA A 216 -15.29 13.78 -3.13
C ALA A 216 -14.56 14.07 -4.43
N ASN A 217 -13.46 13.37 -4.65
CA ASN A 217 -12.54 13.60 -5.74
C ASN A 217 -11.95 12.29 -6.25
N ILE A 218 -11.35 12.36 -7.44
CA ILE A 218 -10.35 11.40 -7.89
C ILE A 218 -9.00 11.86 -7.33
N CYS A 219 -8.47 11.15 -6.35
CA CYS A 219 -7.20 11.47 -5.71
C CYS A 219 -6.04 10.89 -6.53
N ILE A 220 -5.10 11.73 -6.97
CA ILE A 220 -3.93 11.31 -7.76
C ILE A 220 -2.67 11.73 -7.03
N GLY A 221 -1.68 10.85 -6.94
CA GLY A 221 -0.37 11.19 -6.42
C GLY A 221 0.74 10.31 -6.96
N PHE A 222 1.98 10.70 -6.71
CA PHE A 222 3.18 10.04 -7.23
C PHE A 222 4.33 10.07 -6.21
N ASP A 223 5.24 9.10 -6.32
CA ASP A 223 6.50 9.10 -5.56
C ASP A 223 7.53 10.09 -6.14
N THR A 224 8.76 10.06 -5.66
CA THR A 224 9.82 11.01 -6.05
C THR A 224 10.50 10.67 -7.38
N ARG A 225 10.00 9.71 -8.16
CA ARG A 225 10.58 9.37 -9.47
C ARG A 225 10.39 10.50 -10.46
N ASN A 226 11.44 10.79 -11.22
CA ASN A 226 11.45 11.84 -12.26
C ASN A 226 10.35 11.67 -13.32
N SER A 227 9.94 10.44 -13.63
CA SER A 227 8.86 10.17 -14.58
C SER A 227 7.45 10.43 -14.01
N GLY A 228 7.31 10.57 -12.69
CA GLY A 228 6.02 10.66 -11.99
C GLY A 228 5.15 11.80 -12.51
N LEU A 229 5.73 12.98 -12.74
CA LEU A 229 5.00 14.16 -13.25
C LEU A 229 4.41 13.93 -14.66
N HIS A 230 5.19 13.35 -15.57
CA HIS A 230 4.70 13.04 -16.91
C HIS A 230 3.59 11.99 -16.85
N LEU A 231 3.80 10.90 -16.09
CA LEU A 231 2.81 9.83 -15.95
C LEU A 231 1.52 10.32 -15.28
N ASN A 232 1.62 11.26 -14.33
CA ASN A 232 0.48 11.96 -13.72
C ASN A 232 -0.36 12.68 -14.80
N ASN A 233 0.28 13.39 -15.71
CA ASN A 233 -0.42 14.08 -16.80
C ASN A 233 -1.11 13.11 -17.77
N ILE A 234 -0.55 11.91 -18.00
CA ILE A 234 -1.22 10.87 -18.80
C ILE A 234 -2.55 10.46 -18.16
N ILE A 235 -2.60 10.29 -16.83
CA ILE A 235 -3.84 9.97 -16.10
C ILE A 235 -4.83 11.13 -16.24
N ILE A 236 -4.39 12.37 -15.99
CA ILE A 236 -5.24 13.57 -16.08
C ILE A 236 -5.83 13.70 -17.50
N ASN A 237 -5.03 13.52 -18.54
CA ASN A 237 -5.50 13.56 -19.93
C ASN A 237 -6.54 12.47 -20.21
N SER A 238 -6.35 11.29 -19.65
CA SER A 238 -7.30 10.17 -19.76
C SER A 238 -8.64 10.49 -19.08
N LEU A 239 -8.62 11.10 -17.89
CA LEU A 239 -9.83 11.55 -17.18
C LEU A 239 -10.54 12.69 -17.92
N ASN A 240 -9.79 13.68 -18.42
CA ASN A 240 -10.31 14.78 -19.22
C ASN A 240 -11.00 14.26 -20.50
N SER A 241 -10.47 13.20 -21.10
CA SER A 241 -11.08 12.53 -22.27
C SER A 241 -12.39 11.81 -21.95
N LEU A 242 -12.74 11.66 -20.66
CA LEU A 242 -14.01 11.14 -20.15
C LEU A 242 -14.92 12.25 -19.60
N ASN A 243 -14.62 13.53 -19.84
CA ASN A 243 -15.33 14.69 -19.27
C ASN A 243 -15.21 14.83 -17.73
N ILE A 244 -14.14 14.29 -17.12
CA ILE A 244 -13.83 14.51 -15.70
C ILE A 244 -12.63 15.44 -15.62
N SER A 245 -12.80 16.61 -14.99
CA SER A 245 -11.73 17.62 -14.92
C SER A 245 -11.70 18.37 -13.60
N ARG A 246 -12.87 18.69 -13.02
CA ARG A 246 -12.99 19.53 -11.83
C ARG A 246 -12.87 18.74 -10.54
N CYS A 247 -13.20 17.45 -10.54
CA CYS A 247 -13.04 16.57 -9.39
C CYS A 247 -11.66 15.88 -9.33
N ILE A 248 -10.68 16.30 -10.12
CA ILE A 248 -9.32 15.76 -10.07
C ILE A 248 -8.56 16.42 -8.92
N ASN A 249 -8.30 15.69 -7.84
CA ASN A 249 -7.48 16.15 -6.73
C ASN A 249 -6.05 15.62 -6.83
N ASN A 250 -5.15 16.43 -7.35
CA ASN A 250 -3.74 16.07 -7.43
C ASN A 250 -3.01 16.35 -6.11
N MET A 251 -2.72 15.30 -5.34
CA MET A 251 -1.98 15.34 -4.07
C MET A 251 -0.46 15.44 -4.27
N CYS A 252 0.02 15.34 -5.51
CA CYS A 252 1.45 15.41 -5.86
C CYS A 252 2.27 14.35 -5.12
N TYR A 253 3.34 14.76 -4.42
CA TYR A 253 4.20 13.87 -3.67
C TYR A 253 3.47 13.31 -2.45
N ILE A 254 3.14 12.02 -2.51
CA ILE A 254 2.42 11.29 -1.47
C ILE A 254 3.02 9.90 -1.29
N THR A 255 3.00 9.40 -0.06
CA THR A 255 3.37 8.00 0.23
C THR A 255 2.26 7.08 -0.28
N THR A 256 2.59 5.83 -0.65
CA THR A 256 1.55 4.83 -0.95
C THR A 256 0.56 4.70 0.22
N PRO A 257 1.01 4.59 1.49
CA PRO A 257 0.10 4.39 2.62
C PRO A 257 -0.83 5.57 2.91
N SER A 258 -0.36 6.81 2.73
CA SER A 258 -1.21 7.99 2.88
C SER A 258 -2.31 8.02 1.82
N MET A 259 -2.05 7.64 0.56
CA MET A 259 -3.10 7.57 -0.47
C MET A 259 -4.19 6.56 -0.11
N HIS A 260 -3.80 5.34 0.29
CA HIS A 260 -4.74 4.30 0.73
C HIS A 260 -5.59 4.77 1.91
N PHE A 261 -4.95 5.37 2.92
CA PHE A 261 -5.61 5.92 4.09
C PHE A 261 -6.62 7.01 3.74
N LEU A 262 -6.22 8.01 2.94
CA LEU A 262 -7.07 9.16 2.62
C LEU A 262 -8.31 8.73 1.84
N VAL A 263 -8.18 7.81 0.88
CA VAL A 263 -9.33 7.30 0.13
C VAL A 263 -10.31 6.56 1.04
N TYR A 264 -9.82 5.69 1.94
CA TYR A 264 -10.66 4.99 2.92
C TYR A 264 -11.40 5.97 3.82
N ILE A 265 -10.67 6.91 4.41
CA ILE A 265 -11.18 7.86 5.39
C ILE A 265 -12.17 8.84 4.76
N PHE A 266 -11.89 9.39 3.57
CA PHE A 266 -12.85 10.27 2.89
C PHE A 266 -14.14 9.56 2.47
N ASN A 267 -14.18 8.22 2.47
CA ASN A 267 -15.37 7.44 2.19
C ASN A 267 -16.00 6.82 3.44
N SER A 268 -15.40 6.98 4.61
CA SER A 268 -15.85 6.37 5.85
C SER A 268 -16.85 7.27 6.59
N GLU A 269 -17.99 6.72 6.99
CA GLU A 269 -19.01 7.44 7.77
C GLU A 269 -18.50 7.84 9.16
N PHE A 270 -17.56 7.07 9.73
CA PHE A 270 -16.98 7.29 11.06
C PHE A 270 -16.23 8.62 11.17
N VAL A 271 -15.77 9.14 10.04
CA VAL A 271 -14.83 10.26 9.99
C VAL A 271 -15.49 11.57 10.38
N ASN A 272 -16.79 11.75 10.17
CA ASN A 272 -17.48 12.99 10.52
C ASN A 272 -17.46 13.29 12.03
N ASN A 273 -17.56 12.27 12.89
CA ASN A 273 -17.48 12.44 14.34
C ASN A 273 -16.04 12.70 14.79
N PHE A 274 -15.10 11.94 14.23
CA PHE A 274 -13.69 11.99 14.62
C PHE A 274 -12.99 13.28 14.18
N ILE A 275 -13.37 13.83 13.02
CA ILE A 275 -12.82 15.09 12.51
C ILE A 275 -13.05 16.24 13.50
N GLN A 276 -14.23 16.28 14.15
CA GLN A 276 -14.52 17.35 15.11
C GLN A 276 -13.56 17.32 16.30
N ASP A 277 -13.22 16.13 16.79
CA ASP A 277 -12.27 15.94 17.87
C ASP A 277 -10.85 16.33 17.45
N ILE A 278 -10.42 15.93 16.24
CA ILE A 278 -9.13 16.35 15.67
C ILE A 278 -9.07 17.89 15.57
N PHE A 279 -10.11 18.50 15.01
CA PHE A 279 -10.20 19.95 14.82
C PHE A 279 -10.14 20.70 16.14
N SER A 280 -10.88 20.23 17.14
CA SER A 280 -10.85 20.78 18.50
C SER A 280 -9.46 20.70 19.12
N GLN A 281 -8.78 19.55 19.02
CA GLN A 281 -7.49 19.32 19.67
C GLN A 281 -6.31 19.98 18.94
N LEU A 282 -6.32 20.04 17.61
CA LEU A 282 -5.23 20.58 16.79
C LEU A 282 -5.45 22.03 16.37
N GLY A 283 -6.59 22.64 16.73
CA GLY A 283 -6.94 24.01 16.33
C GLY A 283 -7.16 24.17 14.83
N LYS A 284 -7.46 23.08 14.11
CA LYS A 284 -7.79 23.08 12.69
C LYS A 284 -9.30 23.19 12.48
N ASN A 285 -9.73 23.72 11.34
CA ASN A 285 -11.15 23.92 11.02
C ASN A 285 -11.56 23.39 9.64
N GLN A 286 -10.61 22.86 8.85
CA GLN A 286 -10.86 22.27 7.54
C GLN A 286 -9.77 21.24 7.19
N ILE A 287 -10.15 20.23 6.40
CA ILE A 287 -9.23 19.26 5.78
C ILE A 287 -8.90 19.60 4.32
N CYS A 288 -9.45 20.72 3.84
CA CYS A 288 -9.27 21.18 2.47
C CYS A 288 -7.85 21.71 2.28
N LYS A 289 -7.39 21.70 1.02
CA LYS A 289 -6.13 22.37 0.67
C LYS A 289 -6.15 23.83 1.09
N THR A 290 -4.97 24.35 1.44
CA THR A 290 -4.81 25.75 1.83
C THR A 290 -3.76 26.46 0.96
N LYS A 291 -3.67 27.79 1.09
CA LYS A 291 -2.61 28.57 0.45
C LYS A 291 -1.26 28.04 0.98
N GLY A 292 -0.45 27.53 0.07
CA GLY A 292 0.89 27.04 0.35
C GLY A 292 1.05 25.52 0.47
N ASP A 293 -0.03 24.73 0.34
CA ASP A 293 0.05 23.26 0.38
C ASP A 293 1.00 22.67 -0.69
N LEU A 294 1.41 23.40 -1.74
CA LEU A 294 2.41 22.97 -2.74
C LEU A 294 3.64 23.88 -2.78
N ASP A 295 3.82 24.81 -1.83
CA ASP A 295 4.97 25.71 -1.85
C ASP A 295 6.29 24.94 -1.75
N TYR A 296 6.26 23.77 -1.11
CA TYR A 296 7.41 22.87 -1.06
C TYR A 296 7.90 22.47 -2.45
N LEU A 297 6.99 22.34 -3.45
CA LEU A 297 7.35 22.00 -4.83
C LEU A 297 8.16 23.10 -5.53
N ASN A 298 8.15 24.35 -5.05
CA ASN A 298 8.93 25.45 -5.63
C ASN A 298 10.44 25.22 -5.56
N SER A 299 10.90 24.39 -4.63
CA SER A 299 12.32 24.02 -4.48
C SER A 299 12.78 22.95 -5.48
N TYR A 300 11.88 22.43 -6.33
CA TYR A 300 12.18 21.34 -7.26
C TYR A 300 12.10 21.79 -8.72
N ASN A 301 12.99 21.27 -9.55
CA ASN A 301 13.04 21.58 -10.97
C ASN A 301 11.99 20.78 -11.76
N LEU A 302 10.75 21.25 -11.77
CA LEU A 302 9.67 20.66 -12.56
C LEU A 302 9.81 21.03 -14.04
N LYS A 303 10.80 20.45 -14.73
CA LYS A 303 11.18 20.76 -16.14
C LYS A 303 10.03 20.75 -17.17
N VAL A 304 8.87 20.20 -16.82
CA VAL A 304 7.71 20.00 -17.72
C VAL A 304 6.61 21.06 -17.53
N LEU A 305 6.59 21.79 -16.41
CA LEU A 305 5.49 22.73 -16.10
C LEU A 305 5.95 24.19 -16.08
N LYS A 306 5.04 25.09 -16.50
CA LYS A 306 5.27 26.54 -16.41
C LYS A 306 5.05 27.06 -14.99
N ASN A 307 4.15 26.44 -14.20
CA ASN A 307 3.87 26.80 -12.81
C ASN A 307 3.40 25.56 -11.99
N VAL A 308 3.93 25.36 -10.78
CA VAL A 308 3.51 24.34 -9.80
C VAL A 308 1.99 24.41 -9.53
N GLN A 309 1.41 25.62 -9.56
CA GLN A 309 -0.02 25.83 -9.33
C GLN A 309 -0.91 25.18 -10.41
N GLU A 310 -0.39 24.92 -11.61
CA GLU A 310 -1.14 24.15 -12.62
C GLU A 310 -1.43 22.72 -12.14
N LEU A 311 -0.63 22.18 -11.22
CA LEU A 311 -0.89 20.89 -10.58
C LEU A 311 -2.10 20.93 -9.64
N TYR A 312 -2.39 22.07 -8.99
CA TYR A 312 -3.57 22.19 -8.13
C TYR A 312 -4.86 22.09 -8.91
N PHE A 313 -4.95 22.86 -9.99
CA PHE A 313 -6.23 23.14 -10.64
C PHE A 313 -6.45 22.30 -11.89
N GLY A 314 -5.41 21.66 -12.42
CA GLY A 314 -5.52 20.81 -13.62
C GLY A 314 -5.95 21.58 -14.88
N ILE A 315 -5.84 22.91 -14.90
CA ILE A 315 -6.26 23.77 -16.02
C ILE A 315 -5.02 24.40 -16.68
N PRO A 316 -4.63 23.95 -17.89
CA PRO A 316 -3.57 24.61 -18.65
C PRO A 316 -3.97 26.04 -19.04
N GLY A 317 -3.10 27.02 -18.77
CA GLY A 317 -3.23 28.35 -19.36
C GLY A 317 -4.19 29.34 -18.67
N LYS A 318 -4.66 29.09 -17.44
CA LYS A 318 -5.27 30.14 -16.60
C LYS A 318 -4.23 30.71 -15.60
N ARG A 319 -4.08 32.03 -15.71
CA ARG A 319 -3.09 33.01 -15.19
C ARG A 319 -2.59 32.84 -13.75
N ASN A 320 -1.38 33.38 -13.54
CA ASN A 320 -0.83 33.82 -12.24
C ASN A 320 -1.95 34.34 -11.33
N ILE A 321 -2.26 33.57 -10.31
CA ILE A 321 -3.25 33.90 -9.30
C ILE A 321 -2.59 34.93 -8.38
N ASP A 322 -3.19 36.10 -8.24
CA ASP A 322 -2.75 37.10 -7.27
C ASP A 322 -3.43 36.81 -5.93
N ILE A 323 -2.85 35.84 -5.21
CA ILE A 323 -3.42 35.18 -4.02
C ILE A 323 -3.49 36.13 -2.79
N ASP A 324 -3.18 37.41 -2.95
CA ASP A 324 -3.27 38.42 -1.89
C ASP A 324 -4.60 39.18 -1.89
N LYS A 325 -5.46 38.97 -2.90
CA LYS A 325 -6.83 39.48 -2.89
C LYS A 325 -7.80 38.42 -2.35
N LYS A 326 -8.22 38.59 -1.09
CA LYS A 326 -9.27 37.75 -0.43
C LYS A 326 -10.63 37.69 -1.16
N ASN A 327 -10.83 38.51 -2.19
CA ASN A 327 -12.07 38.59 -2.99
C ASN A 327 -11.96 37.90 -4.36
N ASP A 328 -10.90 37.15 -4.63
CA ASP A 328 -10.71 36.46 -5.91
C ASP A 328 -11.45 35.10 -5.92
N GLU A 329 -12.30 34.87 -6.93
CA GLU A 329 -13.06 33.61 -7.13
C GLU A 329 -12.16 32.36 -7.06
N THR A 330 -10.87 32.49 -7.39
CA THR A 330 -9.85 31.43 -7.35
C THR A 330 -9.56 30.87 -5.95
N TYR A 331 -9.81 31.61 -4.86
CA TYR A 331 -9.66 31.06 -3.50
C TYR A 331 -10.76 30.02 -3.19
N SER A 332 -11.93 30.17 -3.81
CA SER A 332 -13.04 29.22 -3.62
C SER A 332 -12.77 27.86 -4.25
N ASP A 333 -11.99 27.82 -5.34
CA ASP A 333 -11.69 26.59 -6.08
C ASP A 333 -10.76 25.65 -5.30
N ILE A 334 -9.79 26.18 -4.53
CA ILE A 334 -8.91 25.37 -3.68
C ILE A 334 -9.72 24.58 -2.64
N LEU A 335 -10.82 25.16 -2.15
CA LEU A 335 -11.69 24.52 -1.16
C LEU A 335 -12.41 23.28 -1.71
N ALA A 336 -12.41 23.05 -3.02
CA ALA A 336 -13.00 21.85 -3.61
C ALA A 336 -12.16 20.57 -3.35
N TYR A 337 -10.91 20.71 -2.90
CA TYR A 337 -9.94 19.63 -2.85
C TYR A 337 -9.48 19.30 -1.43
N ASN A 338 -9.31 18.01 -1.13
CA ASN A 338 -8.75 17.56 0.15
C ASN A 338 -7.23 17.68 0.17
N SER A 339 -6.67 17.97 1.34
CA SER A 339 -5.22 17.97 1.62
C SER A 339 -4.76 16.61 2.16
N ASP A 340 -3.52 16.22 1.84
CA ASP A 340 -2.86 15.08 2.48
C ASP A 340 -2.37 15.40 3.89
N GLU A 341 -2.35 16.69 4.28
CA GLU A 341 -2.00 17.10 5.65
C GLU A 341 -2.89 16.45 6.72
N PHE A 342 -4.14 16.13 6.36
CA PHE A 342 -5.07 15.45 7.25
C PHE A 342 -4.59 14.07 7.71
N TYR A 343 -3.81 13.37 6.90
CA TYR A 343 -3.18 12.10 7.31
C TYR A 343 -2.26 12.32 8.52
N PHE A 344 -1.41 13.34 8.49
CA PHE A 344 -0.49 13.63 9.60
C PHE A 344 -1.25 14.06 10.85
N ASP A 345 -2.23 14.95 10.69
CA ASP A 345 -3.09 15.39 11.79
C ASP A 345 -3.78 14.23 12.51
N TYR A 346 -4.33 13.30 11.73
CA TYR A 346 -5.01 12.13 12.25
C TYR A 346 -4.09 11.27 13.12
N PHE A 347 -2.90 10.94 12.62
CA PHE A 347 -1.95 10.11 13.38
C PHE A 347 -1.29 10.86 14.54
N ILE A 348 -1.09 12.18 14.45
CA ILE A 348 -0.66 13.01 15.58
C ILE A 348 -1.71 13.00 16.69
N TYR A 349 -2.98 13.19 16.34
CA TYR A 349 -4.10 13.10 17.28
C TYR A 349 -4.14 11.72 17.94
N LEU A 350 -4.08 10.63 17.16
CA LEU A 350 -4.11 9.28 17.71
C LEU A 350 -2.91 9.00 18.61
N PHE A 351 -1.71 9.41 18.21
CA PHE A 351 -0.50 9.28 19.00
C PHE A 351 -0.64 10.00 20.34
N ASN A 352 -1.04 11.27 20.34
CA ASN A 352 -1.18 12.04 21.58
C ASN A 352 -2.19 11.40 22.53
N ASN A 353 -3.33 10.97 22.00
CA ASN A 353 -4.36 10.27 22.77
C ASN A 353 -3.89 8.93 23.30
N LEU A 354 -3.09 8.17 22.54
CA LEU A 354 -2.52 6.90 22.96
C LEU A 354 -1.41 7.09 24.02
N TYR A 355 -0.46 7.98 23.74
CA TYR A 355 0.70 8.24 24.59
C TYR A 355 0.31 8.72 25.98
N ASN A 356 -0.59 9.72 26.04
CA ASN A 356 -1.08 10.25 27.33
C ASN A 356 -1.83 9.16 28.09
N TYR A 357 -2.72 8.43 27.41
CA TYR A 357 -3.52 7.39 28.04
C TYR A 357 -2.68 6.23 28.57
N ILE A 358 -1.65 5.78 27.84
CA ILE A 358 -0.71 4.76 28.34
C ILE A 358 0.06 5.29 29.56
N ASN A 359 0.53 6.54 29.54
CA ASN A 359 1.22 7.11 30.70
C ASN A 359 0.33 7.17 31.93
N ASP A 360 -0.92 7.58 31.78
CA ASP A 360 -1.86 7.70 32.90
C ASP A 360 -2.13 6.35 33.57
N ILE A 361 -2.31 5.28 32.78
CA ILE A 361 -2.69 3.97 33.33
C ILE A 361 -1.50 3.08 33.73
N TYR A 362 -0.29 3.37 33.23
CA TYR A 362 0.94 2.64 33.56
C TYR A 362 1.93 3.51 34.34
N ASP A 363 1.47 4.35 35.26
CA ASP A 363 2.31 5.12 36.17
C ASP A 363 3.45 5.90 35.48
N ASN A 364 3.14 6.62 34.40
CA ASN A 364 4.08 7.38 33.58
C ASN A 364 5.21 6.52 32.98
N ILE A 365 4.94 5.25 32.64
CA ILE A 365 5.94 4.30 32.13
C ILE A 365 6.71 4.83 30.92
N LEU A 366 6.05 5.51 29.98
CA LEU A 366 6.72 5.99 28.79
C LEU A 366 7.69 7.10 29.15
N ILE A 367 7.30 8.02 30.03
CA ILE A 367 8.18 9.10 30.53
C ILE A 367 9.37 8.52 31.30
N LYS A 368 9.13 7.56 32.21
CA LYS A 368 10.18 6.88 33.01
C LYS A 368 11.19 6.15 32.13
N ASN A 369 10.73 5.54 31.04
CA ASN A 369 11.58 4.80 30.11
C ASN A 369 12.14 5.67 28.98
N CYS A 370 11.69 6.92 28.85
CA CYS A 370 12.05 7.80 27.74
C CYS A 370 13.50 8.26 27.85
N LYS A 371 14.36 7.70 26.98
CA LYS A 371 15.77 8.07 26.86
C LYS A 371 16.02 8.83 25.57
N GLU A 372 16.87 9.85 25.66
CA GLU A 372 17.38 10.53 24.48
C GLU A 372 18.16 9.55 23.61
N GLU A 373 17.81 9.52 22.34
CA GLU A 373 18.42 8.60 21.37
C GLU A 373 18.45 9.25 20.00
N ILE A 374 19.57 9.07 19.29
CA ILE A 374 19.71 9.49 17.91
C ILE A 374 19.37 8.31 17.02
N ILE A 375 18.48 8.52 16.05
CA ILE A 375 18.11 7.52 15.05
C ILE A 375 18.52 8.05 13.68
N PHE A 376 19.32 7.26 12.98
CA PHE A 376 19.75 7.57 11.62
C PHE A 376 18.77 6.93 10.63
N ALA A 377 18.00 7.76 9.93
CA ALA A 377 16.96 7.32 9.00
C ALA A 377 17.44 7.40 7.55
N ASP A 378 17.61 6.25 6.91
CA ASP A 378 17.80 6.15 5.46
C ASP A 378 16.46 6.37 4.76
N CYS A 379 16.32 7.52 4.11
CA CYS A 379 15.09 7.88 3.40
C CYS A 379 15.05 7.39 1.96
N SER A 380 16.03 6.58 1.51
CA SER A 380 16.07 5.94 0.17
C SER A 380 16.05 6.91 -1.04
N ASN A 381 16.36 8.19 -0.82
CA ASN A 381 16.07 9.31 -1.73
C ASN A 381 14.59 9.37 -2.16
N GLY A 382 13.72 8.76 -1.35
CA GLY A 382 12.31 8.55 -1.58
C GLY A 382 11.43 9.56 -0.85
N ILE A 383 10.14 9.29 -0.87
CA ILE A 383 9.11 10.19 -0.34
C ILE A 383 9.24 10.44 1.18
N ALA A 384 9.80 9.49 1.92
CA ALA A 384 9.98 9.58 3.37
C ALA A 384 10.79 10.82 3.77
N SER A 385 11.77 11.25 2.96
CA SER A 385 12.58 12.43 3.26
C SER A 385 11.77 13.73 3.32
N LEU A 386 10.62 13.77 2.64
CA LEU A 386 9.74 14.94 2.56
C LEU A 386 8.67 14.94 3.66
N LYS A 387 8.24 13.76 4.11
CA LYS A 387 7.03 13.62 4.93
C LYS A 387 7.31 13.31 6.40
N ILE A 388 8.43 12.66 6.74
CA ILE A 388 8.70 12.23 8.13
C ILE A 388 8.77 13.41 9.13
N ASP A 389 9.24 14.58 8.69
CA ASP A 389 9.39 15.77 9.55
C ASP A 389 8.03 16.32 10.04
N LYS A 390 6.93 15.95 9.39
CA LYS A 390 5.58 16.28 9.84
C LYS A 390 5.27 15.70 11.22
N PHE A 391 6.01 14.68 11.66
CA PHE A 391 5.90 14.06 12.99
C PHE A 391 6.98 14.51 13.98
N ASN A 392 7.69 15.62 13.72
CA ASN A 392 8.76 16.11 14.60
C ASN A 392 8.34 16.29 16.07
N ASP A 393 7.10 16.73 16.32
CA ASP A 393 6.61 16.90 17.69
C ASP A 393 6.42 15.55 18.41
N ILE A 394 6.01 14.50 17.70
CA ILE A 394 5.98 13.13 18.24
C ILE A 394 7.40 12.68 18.60
N PHE A 395 8.38 12.90 17.72
CA PHE A 395 9.77 12.51 17.99
C PHE A 395 10.35 13.26 19.19
N LYS A 396 10.00 14.54 19.39
CA LYS A 396 10.35 15.29 20.62
C LYS A 396 9.74 14.65 21.87
N ILE A 397 8.46 14.28 21.83
CA ILE A 397 7.77 13.59 22.94
C ILE A 397 8.48 12.26 23.28
N LEU A 398 8.88 11.51 22.27
CA LEU A 398 9.61 10.24 22.42
C LEU A 398 11.11 10.40 22.70
N LYS A 399 11.62 11.64 22.82
CA LYS A 399 13.05 12.00 22.93
C LYS A 399 13.93 11.35 21.85
N LYS A 400 13.41 11.25 20.62
CA LYS A 400 14.14 10.73 19.46
C LYS A 400 14.61 11.88 18.58
N LYS A 401 15.92 11.95 18.34
CA LYS A 401 16.50 12.89 17.38
C LYS A 401 16.71 12.16 16.07
N ILE A 402 15.88 12.49 15.07
CA ILE A 402 15.95 11.87 13.76
C ILE A 402 17.00 12.57 12.90
N PHE A 403 18.02 11.84 12.47
CA PHE A 403 19.01 12.30 11.49
C PHE A 403 18.74 11.59 10.16
N LYS A 404 18.21 12.31 9.19
CA LYS A 404 17.89 11.76 7.88
C LYS A 404 19.11 11.77 6.95
N PHE A 405 19.31 10.72 6.18
CA PHE A 405 20.27 10.66 5.08
C PHE A 405 19.67 9.93 3.87
N ASN A 406 20.33 10.00 2.71
CA ASN A 406 19.72 9.68 1.41
C ASN A 406 18.37 10.39 1.28
N CYS A 407 18.39 11.72 1.40
CA CYS A 407 17.22 12.56 1.26
C CYS A 407 17.10 13.06 -0.17
N LEU A 408 15.87 13.28 -0.63
CA LEU A 408 15.65 14.06 -1.83
C LEU A 408 16.14 15.50 -1.58
N GLN A 409 17.27 15.88 -2.19
CA GLN A 409 17.85 17.22 -2.07
C GLN A 409 17.98 17.92 -3.42
N ASN A 410 18.21 17.19 -4.52
CA ASN A 410 18.36 17.70 -5.89
C ASN A 410 18.08 16.58 -6.92
N ASP A 411 17.94 16.92 -8.21
CA ASP A 411 17.71 16.01 -9.37
C ASP A 411 18.75 14.86 -9.50
N ASN A 412 19.92 14.97 -8.87
CA ASN A 412 21.01 13.99 -8.97
C ASN A 412 20.85 12.78 -8.03
N ASN A 413 19.95 12.84 -7.04
CA ASN A 413 19.76 11.75 -6.10
C ASN A 413 18.84 10.70 -6.70
N VAL A 414 19.35 9.47 -6.79
CA VAL A 414 18.65 8.35 -7.44
C VAL A 414 17.90 7.55 -6.37
N ILE A 415 16.57 7.48 -6.51
CA ILE A 415 15.71 6.69 -5.62
C ILE A 415 16.17 5.21 -5.56
N ASN A 416 16.25 4.65 -4.34
CA ASN A 416 16.67 3.28 -4.04
C ASN A 416 18.07 2.88 -4.55
N PHE A 417 18.93 3.83 -4.94
CA PHE A 417 20.26 3.50 -5.44
C PHE A 417 21.22 3.22 -4.29
N GLU A 418 21.56 1.94 -4.11
CA GLU A 418 22.44 1.45 -3.03
C GLU A 418 21.99 1.85 -1.61
N CYS A 419 20.68 2.06 -1.43
CA CYS A 419 20.06 2.49 -0.19
C CYS A 419 18.62 1.98 -0.07
N GLY A 420 18.03 2.18 1.10
CA GLY A 420 16.65 1.83 1.43
C GLY A 420 16.45 0.42 1.96
N ALA A 421 15.24 0.16 2.45
CA ALA A 421 14.88 -1.08 3.15
C ALA A 421 15.22 -2.34 2.33
N ASP A 422 14.84 -2.37 1.05
CA ASP A 422 15.08 -3.53 0.18
C ASP A 422 16.57 -3.82 -0.03
N TYR A 423 17.38 -2.77 -0.22
CA TYR A 423 18.83 -2.91 -0.36
C TYR A 423 19.46 -3.46 0.90
N VAL A 424 19.13 -2.89 2.07
CA VAL A 424 19.67 -3.35 3.37
C VAL A 424 19.29 -4.81 3.62
N TYR A 425 18.03 -5.19 3.38
CA TYR A 425 17.54 -6.55 3.59
C TYR A 425 18.17 -7.57 2.63
N ASN A 426 18.08 -7.32 1.32
CA ASN A 426 18.49 -8.29 0.31
C ASN A 426 20.00 -8.35 0.12
N LYS A 427 20.71 -7.21 0.19
CA LYS A 427 22.17 -7.18 0.02
C LYS A 427 22.92 -7.37 1.32
N ARG A 428 22.27 -7.19 2.48
CA ARG A 428 22.91 -7.22 3.81
C ARG A 428 24.14 -6.31 3.87
N LYS A 429 24.05 -5.15 3.22
CA LYS A 429 25.11 -4.14 3.06
C LYS A 429 24.67 -2.79 3.61
N LEU A 430 25.66 -1.99 4.01
CA LEU A 430 25.44 -0.64 4.51
C LEU A 430 24.96 0.24 3.36
N PRO A 431 23.92 1.07 3.57
CA PRO A 431 23.46 1.99 2.55
C PRO A 431 24.53 3.04 2.20
N SER A 432 24.48 3.57 0.99
CA SER A 432 25.32 4.68 0.55
C SER A 432 25.07 5.96 1.37
N ASN A 433 26.02 6.89 1.35
CA ASN A 433 25.95 8.22 2.01
C ASN A 433 25.59 8.19 3.50
N MET A 434 25.83 7.07 4.14
CA MET A 434 25.75 6.97 5.58
C MET A 434 26.68 8.05 6.22
N PRO A 435 26.33 8.69 7.35
CA PRO A 435 27.16 9.73 7.98
C PRO A 435 28.46 9.24 8.63
N LEU A 436 29.63 9.68 8.14
CA LEU A 436 31.00 9.21 8.49
C LEU A 436 31.33 9.01 9.99
N ASN A 437 30.67 9.72 10.91
CA ASN A 437 30.87 9.60 12.36
C ASN A 437 29.89 8.59 13.00
N TYR A 438 29.84 7.35 12.51
CA TYR A 438 29.02 6.33 13.19
C TYR A 438 29.64 5.99 14.53
N PHE A 439 28.85 6.04 15.58
CA PHE A 439 29.21 5.40 16.83
C PHE A 439 28.91 3.91 16.71
N SER A 440 29.82 3.06 17.20
CA SER A 440 29.50 1.66 17.50
C SER A 440 28.16 1.60 18.21
N ASN A 441 27.26 0.69 17.79
CA ASN A 441 25.92 0.53 18.37
C ASN A 441 24.89 1.65 18.06
N SER A 442 25.14 2.53 17.08
CA SER A 442 24.12 3.47 16.62
C SER A 442 22.90 2.76 16.04
N LYS A 443 21.71 3.30 16.30
CA LYS A 443 20.43 2.79 15.80
C LYS A 443 20.12 3.40 14.42
N PHE A 444 19.89 2.53 13.43
CA PHE A 444 19.49 2.94 12.09
C PHE A 444 18.13 2.36 11.74
N CYS A 445 17.40 3.09 10.90
CA CYS A 445 16.25 2.56 10.17
C CYS A 445 16.36 2.89 8.69
N ALA A 446 15.70 2.09 7.85
CA ALA A 446 15.63 2.33 6.41
C ALA A 446 14.19 2.22 5.91
N PHE A 447 13.77 3.23 5.16
CA PHE A 447 12.52 3.28 4.41
C PHE A 447 12.76 2.78 2.98
N ASP A 448 11.71 2.37 2.28
CA ASP A 448 11.75 2.23 0.83
C ASP A 448 11.18 3.45 0.09
N GLY A 449 11.28 3.45 -1.24
CA GLY A 449 11.02 4.63 -2.07
C GLY A 449 9.65 5.28 -1.90
N ASP A 450 8.59 4.51 -1.64
CA ASP A 450 7.22 4.99 -1.42
C ASP A 450 6.75 4.89 0.04
N ALA A 451 7.67 4.59 0.96
CA ALA A 451 7.48 4.49 2.40
C ALA A 451 6.39 3.48 2.83
N ASP A 452 6.32 2.32 2.18
CA ASP A 452 5.46 1.20 2.57
C ASP A 452 6.22 0.09 3.33
N ARG A 453 7.55 0.22 3.47
CA ARG A 453 8.41 -0.68 4.26
C ARG A 453 9.32 0.07 5.22
N ILE A 454 9.51 -0.52 6.40
CA ILE A 454 10.56 -0.10 7.34
C ILE A 454 11.33 -1.30 7.89
N LEU A 455 12.65 -1.10 8.03
CA LEU A 455 13.55 -2.03 8.70
C LEU A 455 14.46 -1.28 9.65
N TYR A 456 14.92 -1.97 10.69
CA TYR A 456 15.96 -1.45 11.59
C TYR A 456 17.25 -2.23 11.43
N PHE A 457 18.37 -1.58 11.73
CA PHE A 457 19.66 -2.25 11.77
C PHE A 457 20.65 -1.50 12.66
N PHE A 458 21.73 -2.17 13.02
CA PHE A 458 22.90 -1.57 13.65
C PHE A 458 24.18 -2.24 13.19
N ILE A 459 25.31 -1.56 13.39
CA ILE A 459 26.63 -2.08 13.06
C ILE A 459 27.23 -2.71 14.31
N LYS A 460 27.55 -4.01 14.24
CA LYS A 460 28.26 -4.70 15.31
C LYS A 460 29.77 -4.49 15.13
N CYS A 461 30.45 -4.01 16.17
CA CYS A 461 31.91 -3.90 16.14
C CYS A 461 32.56 -5.29 16.35
N GLY A 462 33.42 -5.68 15.41
CA GLY A 462 34.25 -6.88 15.44
C GLY A 462 35.39 -6.76 14.42
N ASN A 463 36.47 -7.52 14.60
CA ASN A 463 37.70 -7.40 13.81
C ASN A 463 37.46 -7.51 12.28
N LEU A 464 38.02 -6.54 11.55
CA LEU A 464 38.21 -6.45 10.09
C LEU A 464 36.98 -6.31 9.15
N GLU A 465 35.76 -6.68 9.56
CA GLU A 465 34.55 -6.42 8.74
C GLU A 465 33.36 -5.92 9.56
N ASN A 466 32.80 -4.75 9.19
CA ASN A 466 31.60 -4.18 9.79
C ASN A 466 30.37 -5.06 9.46
N LYS A 467 29.99 -5.96 10.36
CA LYS A 467 28.80 -6.81 10.19
C LYS A 467 27.53 -6.06 10.57
N ILE A 468 26.54 -6.09 9.69
CA ILE A 468 25.21 -5.52 9.91
C ILE A 468 24.32 -6.55 10.59
N GLU A 469 23.67 -6.13 11.67
CA GLU A 469 22.60 -6.88 12.33
C GLU A 469 21.27 -6.23 11.96
N ILE A 470 20.39 -6.99 11.29
CA ILE A 470 19.11 -6.52 10.76
C ILE A 470 17.99 -6.96 11.68
N LEU A 471 17.12 -6.01 12.03
CA LEU A 471 15.86 -6.25 12.71
C LEU A 471 14.74 -6.12 11.69
N ASP A 472 14.35 -7.26 11.16
CA ASP A 472 13.43 -7.43 10.04
C ASP A 472 11.95 -7.31 10.45
N GLY A 473 11.03 -7.44 9.48
CA GLY A 473 9.60 -7.42 9.79
C GLY A 473 9.17 -8.46 10.83
N ASN A 474 9.82 -9.63 10.85
CA ASN A 474 9.54 -10.66 11.86
C ASN A 474 9.97 -10.19 13.26
N LYS A 475 11.09 -9.47 13.39
CA LYS A 475 11.50 -8.83 14.65
C LYS A 475 10.52 -7.74 15.08
N ILE A 476 9.95 -6.98 14.13
CA ILE A 476 8.89 -6.00 14.40
C ILE A 476 7.67 -6.72 14.99
N VAL A 477 7.21 -7.80 14.37
CA VAL A 477 6.10 -8.63 14.88
C VAL A 477 6.35 -9.09 16.32
N CYS A 478 7.54 -9.59 16.64
CA CYS A 478 7.87 -10.01 18.00
C CYS A 478 7.74 -8.87 19.03
N LEU A 479 8.14 -7.65 18.67
CA LEU A 479 8.07 -6.48 19.54
C LEU A 479 6.61 -6.06 19.76
N LEU A 480 5.86 -5.87 18.67
CA LEU A 480 4.48 -5.40 18.74
C LEU A 480 3.56 -6.43 19.42
N PHE A 481 3.77 -7.72 19.14
CA PHE A 481 3.07 -8.80 19.82
C PHE A 481 3.34 -8.77 21.32
N LYS A 482 4.58 -8.54 21.76
CA LYS A 482 4.91 -8.39 23.19
C LYS A 482 4.20 -7.20 23.85
N CYS A 483 4.01 -6.09 23.15
CA CYS A 483 3.20 -4.96 23.62
C CYS A 483 1.72 -5.34 23.81
N ILE A 484 1.15 -6.03 22.81
CA ILE A 484 -0.24 -6.52 22.87
C ILE A 484 -0.42 -7.48 24.04
N ILE A 485 0.49 -8.44 24.23
CA ILE A 485 0.46 -9.38 25.35
C ILE A 485 0.57 -8.64 26.68
N LYS A 486 1.45 -7.64 26.81
CA LYS A 486 1.55 -6.83 28.03
C LYS A 486 0.24 -6.12 28.36
N MET A 487 -0.40 -5.50 27.36
CA MET A 487 -1.68 -4.81 27.57
C MET A 487 -2.81 -5.78 27.93
N LEU A 488 -2.90 -6.91 27.24
CA LEU A 488 -3.88 -7.96 27.54
C LEU A 488 -3.69 -8.53 28.95
N SER A 489 -2.44 -8.76 29.35
CA SER A 489 -2.09 -9.32 30.66
C SER A 489 -2.51 -8.44 31.83
N SER A 490 -2.68 -7.13 31.60
CA SER A 490 -3.15 -6.18 32.61
C SER A 490 -4.68 -6.10 32.74
N ILE A 491 -5.44 -6.71 31.82
CA ILE A 491 -6.91 -6.71 31.86
C ILE A 491 -7.40 -7.73 32.88
N CYS A 492 -8.22 -7.28 33.84
CA CYS A 492 -8.84 -8.15 34.83
C CYS A 492 -10.24 -8.58 34.38
N ILE A 493 -10.46 -9.89 34.22
CA ILE A 493 -11.81 -10.46 34.10
C ILE A 493 -12.26 -10.99 35.46
N LYS A 494 -13.48 -10.67 35.88
CA LYS A 494 -14.10 -11.32 37.04
C LYS A 494 -14.40 -12.78 36.71
N THR A 495 -13.74 -13.71 37.38
CA THR A 495 -14.16 -15.11 37.42
C THR A 495 -15.38 -15.20 38.33
N GLU A 496 -16.59 -15.10 37.77
CA GLU A 496 -17.79 -15.38 38.55
C GLU A 496 -17.80 -16.86 38.96
N ASN A 497 -17.99 -17.11 40.26
CA ASN A 497 -18.54 -18.38 40.74
C ASN A 497 -19.99 -18.47 40.23
N GLU A 498 -20.45 -19.71 40.00
CA GLU A 498 -21.85 -20.10 39.67
C GLU A 498 -22.18 -20.28 38.17
N GLU A 499 -22.16 -21.56 37.77
CA GLU A 499 -23.19 -22.33 37.04
C GLU A 499 -23.96 -21.75 35.83
N VAL A 500 -23.64 -20.56 35.30
CA VAL A 500 -24.31 -20.02 34.11
C VAL A 500 -23.40 -20.13 32.89
N ASN A 501 -23.65 -21.17 32.08
CA ASN A 501 -23.30 -21.33 30.67
C ASN A 501 -21.82 -21.09 30.29
N LYS A 502 -20.93 -22.00 30.70
CA LYS A 502 -19.52 -22.06 30.26
C LYS A 502 -19.32 -22.34 28.76
N THR A 503 -20.38 -22.65 27.99
CA THR A 503 -20.25 -23.21 26.63
C THR A 503 -20.39 -22.22 25.46
N ASP A 504 -20.86 -20.98 25.67
CA ASP A 504 -21.26 -20.11 24.53
C ASP A 504 -20.54 -18.75 24.39
N ARG A 505 -19.50 -18.45 25.19
CA ARG A 505 -18.76 -17.18 25.01
C ARG A 505 -17.85 -17.27 23.78
N LYS A 506 -18.08 -16.39 22.80
CA LYS A 506 -17.28 -16.34 21.57
C LYS A 506 -15.88 -15.82 21.87
N LYS A 507 -14.86 -16.59 21.50
CA LYS A 507 -13.46 -16.15 21.53
C LYS A 507 -13.16 -15.21 20.37
N ILE A 508 -12.15 -14.35 20.56
CA ILE A 508 -11.50 -13.63 19.46
C ILE A 508 -10.21 -14.34 19.07
N ASP A 509 -9.71 -14.02 17.87
CA ASP A 509 -8.47 -14.53 17.31
C ASP A 509 -7.42 -13.43 17.16
N ILE A 510 -6.21 -13.69 17.64
CA ILE A 510 -5.00 -12.94 17.32
C ILE A 510 -4.21 -13.79 16.34
N ASN A 511 -4.20 -13.38 15.08
CA ASN A 511 -3.51 -14.10 14.03
C ASN A 511 -2.20 -13.39 13.70
N ILE A 512 -1.08 -14.11 13.76
CA ILE A 512 0.23 -13.68 13.31
C ILE A 512 0.45 -14.30 11.92
N ILE A 513 0.39 -13.49 10.88
CA ILE A 513 0.35 -13.94 9.49
C ILE A 513 1.75 -13.86 8.88
N HIS A 514 2.18 -14.94 8.22
CA HIS A 514 3.49 -15.00 7.57
C HIS A 514 3.47 -15.86 6.29
N THR A 515 4.62 -15.95 5.61
CA THR A 515 4.83 -16.86 4.47
C THR A 515 5.78 -18.00 4.83
N ALA A 516 5.90 -18.98 3.93
CA ALA A 516 6.85 -20.07 4.06
C ALA A 516 8.33 -19.61 4.16
N TYR A 517 8.67 -18.41 3.71
CA TYR A 517 10.05 -17.90 3.73
C TYR A 517 10.52 -17.41 5.10
N VAL A 518 9.61 -17.29 6.08
CA VAL A 518 9.98 -16.87 7.43
C VAL A 518 10.79 -17.96 8.13
N ASN A 519 11.87 -17.55 8.79
CA ASN A 519 12.82 -18.44 9.44
C ASN A 519 12.22 -19.19 10.64
N PHE A 520 12.60 -20.45 10.83
CA PHE A 520 12.08 -21.27 11.92
C PHE A 520 12.32 -20.67 13.32
N SER A 521 13.43 -19.95 13.53
CA SER A 521 13.72 -19.33 14.84
C SER A 521 12.66 -18.31 15.27
N PHE A 522 12.04 -17.60 14.32
CA PHE A 522 10.92 -16.70 14.61
C PHE A 522 9.69 -17.48 15.09
N ILE A 523 9.34 -18.55 14.38
CA ILE A 523 8.18 -19.39 14.72
C ILE A 523 8.36 -20.00 16.11
N ASN A 524 9.55 -20.53 16.38
CA ASN A 524 9.90 -21.09 17.68
C ASN A 524 9.83 -20.03 18.79
N TYR A 525 10.32 -18.82 18.55
CA TYR A 525 10.22 -17.73 19.52
C TYR A 525 8.76 -17.36 19.83
N ILE A 526 7.92 -17.16 18.81
CA ILE A 526 6.51 -16.82 19.03
C ILE A 526 5.79 -17.96 19.75
N ASN A 527 6.02 -19.22 19.39
CA ASN A 527 5.47 -20.36 20.11
C ASN A 527 5.90 -20.39 21.58
N ASN A 528 7.17 -20.09 21.87
CA ASN A 528 7.65 -20.00 23.25
C ASN A 528 6.95 -18.86 24.01
N VAL A 529 6.74 -17.70 23.38
CA VAL A 529 5.96 -16.61 23.98
C VAL A 529 4.54 -17.07 24.26
N ILE A 530 3.86 -17.71 23.31
CA ILE A 530 2.48 -18.23 23.46
C ILE A 530 2.41 -19.24 24.60
N ASN A 531 3.33 -20.20 24.65
CA ASN A 531 3.37 -21.24 25.68
C ASN A 531 3.62 -20.65 27.08
N ASN A 532 4.45 -19.61 27.18
CA ASN A 532 4.78 -18.95 28.45
C ASN A 532 3.69 -17.99 28.97
N ILE A 533 2.68 -17.67 28.16
CA ILE A 533 1.50 -16.91 28.60
C ILE A 533 0.55 -17.79 29.47
N SER A 534 0.81 -19.09 29.58
CA SER A 534 -0.08 -20.14 30.11
C SER A 534 -0.93 -19.78 31.33
N THR A 535 -2.21 -20.18 31.26
CA THR A 535 -3.25 -20.50 32.27
C THR A 535 -3.50 -19.58 33.48
N GLU A 536 -2.54 -18.79 33.95
CA GLU A 536 -2.69 -17.96 35.15
C GLU A 536 -3.45 -16.66 34.87
N ILE A 537 -3.39 -16.17 33.63
CA ILE A 537 -4.06 -14.92 33.24
C ILE A 537 -5.39 -15.26 32.54
N PRO A 538 -6.56 -15.05 33.18
CA PRO A 538 -7.85 -15.58 32.71
C PRO A 538 -8.28 -15.10 31.32
N ILE A 539 -7.88 -13.89 30.91
CA ILE A 539 -8.22 -13.30 29.61
C ILE A 539 -7.81 -14.18 28.42
N PHE A 540 -6.66 -14.86 28.51
CA PHE A 540 -6.14 -15.68 27.42
C PHE A 540 -6.92 -16.99 27.21
N ASN A 541 -7.74 -17.42 28.17
CA ASN A 541 -8.67 -18.54 27.96
C ASN A 541 -9.75 -18.18 26.91
N HIS A 542 -9.97 -16.89 26.66
CA HIS A 542 -10.97 -16.35 25.76
C HIS A 542 -10.40 -15.76 24.46
N ILE A 543 -9.11 -16.01 24.19
CA ILE A 543 -8.39 -15.55 23.00
C ILE A 543 -7.70 -16.76 22.36
N ASN A 544 -7.86 -16.93 21.05
CA ASN A 544 -7.07 -17.88 20.28
C ASN A 544 -5.89 -17.13 19.65
N ILE A 545 -4.65 -17.54 19.93
CA ILE A 545 -3.47 -16.96 19.29
C ILE A 545 -2.95 -17.96 18.27
N ASN A 546 -2.94 -17.58 17.00
CA ASN A 546 -2.58 -18.46 15.89
C ASN A 546 -1.38 -17.90 15.12
N ILE A 547 -0.49 -18.78 14.69
CA ILE A 547 0.57 -18.47 13.73
C ILE A 547 0.15 -19.06 12.38
N ILE A 548 -0.18 -18.21 11.41
CA ILE A 548 -0.79 -18.61 10.14
C ILE A 548 0.20 -18.43 9.00
N CYS A 549 0.62 -19.53 8.39
CA CYS A 549 1.40 -19.53 7.16
C CYS A 549 0.49 -19.45 5.93
N THR A 550 0.80 -18.57 4.99
CA THR A 550 0.01 -18.34 3.78
C THR A 550 0.87 -18.36 2.53
N LYS A 551 0.22 -18.51 1.37
CA LYS A 551 0.84 -18.41 0.05
C LYS A 551 1.38 -16.99 -0.13
N THR A 552 2.57 -16.86 -0.71
CA THR A 552 3.19 -15.54 -0.89
C THR A 552 2.28 -14.58 -1.65
N GLY A 553 2.50 -13.29 -1.41
CA GLY A 553 1.87 -12.21 -2.15
C GLY A 553 0.95 -11.43 -1.23
N MET A 554 1.22 -10.13 -1.10
CA MET A 554 0.64 -9.30 -0.05
C MET A 554 -0.89 -9.37 0.01
N LYS A 555 -1.59 -9.48 -1.13
CA LYS A 555 -3.06 -9.64 -1.16
C LYS A 555 -3.57 -10.86 -0.37
N ASN A 556 -2.84 -11.97 -0.38
CA ASN A 556 -3.23 -13.17 0.38
C ASN A 556 -3.06 -12.94 1.89
N LEU A 557 -1.93 -12.35 2.29
CA LEU A 557 -1.63 -12.07 3.69
C LEU A 557 -2.61 -11.04 4.25
N ASP A 558 -2.79 -9.93 3.52
CA ASP A 558 -3.66 -8.80 3.89
C ASP A 558 -5.13 -9.23 4.04
N ASN A 559 -5.65 -10.07 3.12
CA ASN A 559 -7.01 -10.60 3.20
C ASN A 559 -7.25 -11.44 4.46
N ILE A 560 -6.27 -12.23 4.90
CA ILE A 560 -6.37 -13.01 6.14
C ILE A 560 -6.25 -12.08 7.35
N ALA A 561 -5.31 -11.14 7.33
CA ALA A 561 -5.09 -10.20 8.42
C ALA A 561 -6.35 -9.35 8.70
N ARG A 562 -7.00 -8.80 7.66
CA ARG A 562 -8.23 -8.00 7.79
C ARG A 562 -9.45 -8.75 8.29
N LYS A 563 -9.49 -10.08 8.09
CA LYS A 563 -10.59 -10.93 8.56
C LYS A 563 -10.40 -11.40 9.99
N SER A 564 -9.22 -11.18 10.55
CA SER A 564 -8.89 -11.56 11.92
C SER A 564 -9.48 -10.56 12.90
N SER A 565 -9.82 -10.99 14.12
CA SER A 565 -10.19 -10.03 15.18
C SER A 565 -9.02 -9.07 15.45
N ILE A 566 -7.80 -9.61 15.55
CA ILE A 566 -6.54 -8.86 15.52
C ILE A 566 -5.57 -9.58 14.57
N GLY A 567 -5.22 -8.96 13.45
CA GLY A 567 -4.26 -9.49 12.48
C GLY A 567 -2.93 -8.76 12.54
N ILE A 568 -1.85 -9.45 12.92
CA ILE A 568 -0.48 -8.92 12.95
C ILE A 568 0.27 -9.44 11.74
N LEU A 569 0.67 -8.54 10.84
CA LEU A 569 1.27 -8.90 9.57
C LEU A 569 2.47 -8.02 9.27
N PHE A 570 3.67 -8.59 9.26
CA PHE A 570 4.84 -7.98 8.62
C PHE A 570 5.60 -9.04 7.82
N GLU A 571 5.83 -8.77 6.54
CA GLU A 571 6.79 -9.52 5.73
C GLU A 571 8.22 -9.19 6.17
N SER A 572 9.15 -10.12 5.96
CA SER A 572 10.55 -9.93 6.41
C SER A 572 11.25 -8.72 5.79
N ASN A 573 10.79 -8.25 4.63
CA ASN A 573 11.26 -7.01 3.99
C ASN A 573 10.78 -5.72 4.68
N GLY A 574 9.99 -5.82 5.76
CA GLY A 574 9.51 -4.67 6.53
C GLY A 574 8.14 -4.14 6.12
N HIS A 575 7.47 -4.73 5.13
CA HIS A 575 6.12 -4.34 4.73
C HIS A 575 5.09 -4.97 5.68
N GLY A 576 4.24 -4.17 6.34
CA GLY A 576 3.28 -4.72 7.28
C GLY A 576 2.46 -3.70 8.05
N SER A 577 1.45 -4.17 8.76
CA SER A 577 0.62 -3.39 9.69
C SER A 577 -0.05 -4.32 10.71
N ILE A 578 -0.78 -3.72 11.65
CA ILE A 578 -1.73 -4.42 12.52
C ILE A 578 -3.16 -4.02 12.14
N TYR A 579 -3.99 -5.01 11.87
CA TYR A 579 -5.39 -4.85 11.53
C TYR A 579 -6.28 -5.26 12.69
N VAL A 580 -7.40 -4.56 12.90
CA VAL A 580 -8.36 -4.88 13.95
C VAL A 580 -9.80 -4.78 13.47
N ASP A 581 -10.59 -5.82 13.72
CA ASP A 581 -12.05 -5.74 13.64
C ASP A 581 -12.57 -5.11 14.95
N SER A 582 -12.69 -3.79 14.96
CA SER A 582 -13.16 -3.06 16.14
C SER A 582 -14.55 -3.49 16.57
N SER A 583 -15.45 -3.86 15.64
CA SER A 583 -16.83 -4.24 15.98
C SER A 583 -16.86 -5.58 16.72
N ASN A 584 -16.09 -6.55 16.23
CA ASN A 584 -15.95 -7.84 16.89
C ASN A 584 -15.23 -7.69 18.25
N LEU A 585 -14.18 -6.88 18.32
CA LEU A 585 -13.46 -6.61 19.56
C LEU A 585 -14.34 -5.95 20.63
N ASP A 586 -15.20 -4.99 20.25
CA ASP A 586 -16.15 -4.33 21.16
C ASP A 586 -17.26 -5.29 21.64
N ALA A 587 -17.73 -6.17 20.75
CA ALA A 587 -18.70 -7.20 21.09
C ALA A 587 -18.11 -8.26 22.04
N TRP A 588 -16.85 -8.64 21.83
CA TRP A 588 -16.10 -9.52 22.73
C TRP A 588 -15.92 -8.87 24.10
N ALA A 589 -15.46 -7.62 24.16
CA ALA A 589 -15.28 -6.90 25.42
C ALA A 589 -16.58 -6.75 26.22
N LYS A 590 -17.73 -6.64 25.54
CA LYS A 590 -19.06 -6.62 26.18
C LYS A 590 -19.37 -7.90 26.94
N GLN A 591 -19.00 -9.06 26.39
CA GLN A 591 -19.26 -10.37 27.01
C GLN A 591 -18.56 -10.55 28.37
N PHE A 592 -17.47 -9.81 28.59
CA PHE A 592 -16.69 -9.85 29.82
C PHE A 592 -16.82 -8.57 30.66
N ASN A 593 -17.67 -7.64 30.24
CA ASN A 593 -17.84 -6.32 30.86
C ASN A 593 -16.52 -5.53 31.03
N ILE A 594 -15.60 -5.68 30.06
CA ILE A 594 -14.28 -5.02 30.06
C ILE A 594 -14.22 -3.80 29.11
N GLN A 595 -15.36 -3.37 28.55
CA GLN A 595 -15.41 -2.24 27.60
C GLN A 595 -14.87 -0.92 28.19
N LYS A 596 -14.97 -0.78 29.52
CA LYS A 596 -14.46 0.38 30.28
C LYS A 596 -13.15 0.09 31.02
N ASP A 597 -12.61 -1.11 30.88
CA ASP A 597 -11.32 -1.45 31.49
C ASP A 597 -10.22 -0.56 30.87
N PRO A 598 -9.41 0.12 31.68
CA PRO A 598 -8.41 1.05 31.18
C PRO A 598 -7.37 0.37 30.28
N TYR A 599 -6.98 -0.87 30.57
CA TYR A 599 -6.00 -1.60 29.77
C TYR A 599 -6.60 -2.09 28.44
N PHE A 600 -7.89 -2.45 28.43
CA PHE A 600 -8.61 -2.74 27.19
C PHE A 600 -8.73 -1.50 26.29
N ILE A 601 -9.04 -0.32 26.85
CA ILE A 601 -9.09 0.93 26.09
C ILE A 601 -7.70 1.27 25.52
N ALA A 602 -6.63 1.09 26.30
CA ALA A 602 -5.27 1.29 25.82
C ALA A 602 -4.90 0.33 24.69
N LEU A 603 -5.25 -0.96 24.82
CA LEU A 603 -5.09 -1.94 23.75
C LEU A 603 -5.80 -1.50 22.48
N LYS A 604 -7.07 -1.09 22.57
CA LYS A 604 -7.84 -0.64 21.42
C LYS A 604 -7.21 0.59 20.76
N LYS A 605 -6.78 1.58 21.54
CA LYS A 605 -6.08 2.77 21.04
C LYS A 605 -4.75 2.40 20.36
N TYR A 606 -3.99 1.45 20.92
CA TYR A 606 -2.73 0.98 20.37
C TYR A 606 -2.94 0.25 19.03
N LEU A 607 -3.93 -0.64 18.95
CA LEU A 607 -4.26 -1.37 17.72
C LEU A 607 -4.76 -0.42 16.61
N LEU A 608 -5.60 0.55 16.95
CA LEU A 608 -6.14 1.53 16.00
C LEU A 608 -5.13 2.62 15.60
N PHE A 609 -3.98 2.72 16.27
CA PHE A 609 -2.91 3.62 15.85
C PHE A 609 -2.23 3.17 14.56
N PHE A 610 -2.27 1.88 14.22
CA PHE A 610 -1.72 1.38 12.98
C PHE A 610 -2.60 1.73 11.78
N ASN A 611 -2.00 1.87 10.60
CA ASN A 611 -2.74 2.14 9.39
C ASN A 611 -3.56 0.89 9.00
N GLN A 612 -4.89 1.01 9.10
CA GLN A 612 -5.83 -0.09 8.84
C GLN A 612 -6.04 -0.37 7.33
N THR A 613 -5.37 0.35 6.43
CA THR A 613 -5.59 0.26 4.98
C THR A 613 -4.44 -0.38 4.20
N THR A 614 -3.20 -0.29 4.69
CA THR A 614 -2.03 -0.92 4.09
C THR A 614 -0.85 -0.75 5.06
N GLY A 615 0.25 -1.47 4.83
CA GLY A 615 1.48 -1.26 5.59
C GLY A 615 2.02 0.16 5.44
N ASP A 616 2.46 0.77 6.54
CA ASP A 616 2.77 2.20 6.63
C ASP A 616 4.06 2.42 7.41
N ALA A 617 5.17 2.55 6.68
CA ALA A 617 6.49 2.61 7.27
C ALA A 617 6.66 3.77 8.27
N ILE A 618 6.01 4.91 8.04
CA ILE A 618 6.16 6.10 8.89
C ILE A 618 5.35 5.93 10.18
N VAL A 619 4.12 5.42 10.10
CA VAL A 619 3.33 5.11 11.29
C VAL A 619 3.96 3.95 12.07
N ASP A 620 4.45 2.92 11.38
CA ASP A 620 5.16 1.79 11.97
C ASP A 620 6.44 2.25 12.68
N PHE A 621 7.18 3.21 12.11
CA PHE A 621 8.35 3.82 12.75
C PHE A 621 8.00 4.38 14.13
N ILE A 622 6.93 5.16 14.21
CA ILE A 622 6.44 5.76 15.46
C ILE A 622 5.95 4.67 16.42
N ALA A 623 5.19 3.69 15.93
CA ALA A 623 4.67 2.59 16.72
C ALA A 623 5.78 1.73 17.33
N ILE A 624 6.85 1.48 16.57
CA ILE A 624 8.04 0.74 17.03
C ILE A 624 8.75 1.51 18.14
N GLU A 625 9.03 2.80 17.96
CA GLU A 625 9.73 3.59 18.99
C GLU A 625 8.89 3.80 20.24
N LEU A 626 7.57 3.98 20.11
CA LEU A 626 6.63 3.96 21.23
C LEU A 626 6.68 2.61 21.97
N SER A 627 6.70 1.50 21.23
CA SER A 627 6.73 0.13 21.76
C SER A 627 8.03 -0.19 22.50
N LEU A 628 9.17 0.25 21.95
CA LEU A 628 10.47 0.11 22.62
C LEU A 628 10.49 0.86 23.96
N ASN A 629 9.94 2.08 24.01
CA ASN A 629 9.79 2.82 25.27
C ASN A 629 8.81 2.11 26.23
N PHE A 630 7.69 1.58 25.73
CA PHE A 630 6.69 0.89 26.55
C PHE A 630 7.19 -0.40 27.21
N ILE A 631 8.05 -1.16 26.51
CA ILE A 631 8.65 -2.40 27.01
C ILE A 631 10.05 -2.17 27.62
N ASN A 632 10.57 -0.94 27.55
CA ASN A 632 11.91 -0.55 28.01
C ASN A 632 13.04 -1.37 27.38
N LEU A 633 13.05 -1.46 26.05
CA LEU A 633 14.05 -2.21 25.29
C LEU A 633 14.93 -1.27 24.47
N ASN A 634 16.24 -1.54 24.47
CA ASN A 634 17.14 -1.00 23.46
C ASN A 634 17.20 -1.92 22.22
N ILE A 635 17.84 -1.45 21.15
CA ILE A 635 17.95 -2.19 19.89
C ILE A 635 18.65 -3.56 20.04
N HIS A 636 19.63 -3.69 20.93
CA HIS A 636 20.33 -4.95 21.14
C HIS A 636 19.46 -5.98 21.86
N GLN A 637 18.74 -5.56 22.90
CA GLN A 637 17.79 -6.44 23.60
C GLN A 637 16.64 -6.87 22.67
N TRP A 638 16.20 -5.98 21.78
CA TRP A 638 15.25 -6.32 20.73
C TRP A 638 15.83 -7.36 19.76
N ASN A 639 17.08 -7.19 19.33
CA ASN A 639 17.76 -8.17 18.48
C ASN A 639 17.86 -9.55 19.15
N MET A 640 18.07 -9.59 20.47
CA MET A 640 18.22 -10.82 21.25
C MET A 640 16.95 -11.67 21.37
N PHE A 641 15.78 -11.22 20.89
CA PHE A 641 14.55 -12.04 20.93
C PHE A 641 14.76 -13.45 20.35
N TYR A 642 15.51 -13.57 19.25
CA TYR A 642 15.89 -14.86 18.68
C TYR A 642 17.11 -14.69 17.77
N THR A 643 17.86 -15.76 17.53
CA THR A 643 18.91 -15.75 16.49
C THR A 643 18.41 -16.58 15.31
N PRO A 644 18.35 -16.02 14.09
CA PRO A 644 17.97 -16.79 12.91
C PRO A 644 18.94 -17.95 12.69
N ILE A 645 18.42 -19.14 12.40
CA ILE A 645 19.27 -20.22 11.88
C ILE A 645 19.69 -19.92 10.44
N PRO A 646 20.83 -20.47 9.96
CA PRO A 646 21.22 -20.44 8.56
C PRO A 646 20.06 -20.72 7.62
N SER A 647 19.79 -19.79 6.71
CA SER A 647 18.76 -19.95 5.68
C SER A 647 19.15 -19.23 4.40
N LEU A 648 18.78 -19.83 3.26
CA LEU A 648 19.04 -19.29 1.94
C LEU A 648 17.97 -19.80 0.96
N TYR A 649 17.70 -19.01 -0.08
CA TYR A 649 16.98 -19.51 -1.24
C TYR A 649 17.80 -19.30 -2.51
N ILE A 650 17.63 -20.21 -3.46
CA ILE A 650 18.24 -20.18 -4.78
C ILE A 650 17.18 -20.31 -5.86
N ASN A 651 17.49 -19.81 -7.05
CA ASN A 651 16.62 -19.91 -8.22
C ASN A 651 17.22 -20.89 -9.24
N ILE A 652 16.37 -21.70 -9.85
CA ILE A 652 16.71 -22.61 -10.95
C ILE A 652 15.81 -22.30 -12.14
N GLU A 653 16.39 -22.05 -13.30
CA GLU A 653 15.62 -21.89 -14.54
C GLU A 653 14.81 -23.16 -14.85
N CYS A 654 13.56 -22.99 -15.24
CA CYS A 654 12.67 -24.10 -15.51
C CYS A 654 11.73 -23.77 -16.67
N PRO A 655 11.66 -24.63 -17.70
CA PRO A 655 10.73 -24.45 -18.81
C PRO A 655 9.27 -24.36 -18.34
N ARG A 656 8.50 -23.48 -18.99
CA ARG A 656 7.10 -23.18 -18.60
C ARG A 656 6.18 -24.40 -18.59
N TYR A 657 6.40 -25.37 -19.48
CA TYR A 657 5.61 -26.60 -19.52
C TYR A 657 5.88 -27.52 -18.32
N ILE A 658 7.06 -27.43 -17.69
CA ILE A 658 7.41 -28.17 -16.47
C ILE A 658 6.92 -27.42 -15.24
N LEU A 659 7.03 -26.09 -15.23
CA LEU A 659 6.51 -25.26 -14.12
C LEU A 659 5.03 -25.59 -13.82
N ASN A 660 4.22 -25.78 -14.85
CA ASN A 660 2.80 -26.14 -14.70
C ASN A 660 2.57 -27.52 -14.05
N LYS A 661 3.57 -28.41 -14.05
CA LYS A 661 3.53 -29.73 -13.39
C LYS A 661 3.93 -29.66 -11.91
N ILE A 662 4.57 -28.56 -11.47
CA ILE A 662 5.06 -28.37 -10.09
C ILE A 662 4.00 -27.56 -9.34
N ILE A 663 3.21 -28.26 -8.52
CA ILE A 663 2.05 -27.73 -7.82
C ILE A 663 2.35 -27.72 -6.32
N PRO A 664 2.74 -26.56 -5.75
CA PRO A 664 2.85 -26.41 -4.30
C PRO A 664 1.48 -26.42 -3.63
N HIS A 665 1.46 -26.62 -2.31
CA HIS A 665 0.22 -26.53 -1.52
C HIS A 665 -0.42 -25.15 -1.70
N PRO A 666 -1.71 -25.06 -2.09
CA PRO A 666 -2.31 -23.82 -2.57
C PRO A 666 -2.44 -22.74 -1.49
N GLN A 667 -2.51 -23.13 -0.22
CA GLN A 667 -2.70 -22.19 0.88
C GLN A 667 -1.41 -21.64 1.47
N HIS A 668 -0.30 -22.38 1.44
CA HIS A 668 0.91 -22.02 2.20
C HIS A 668 2.24 -22.41 1.56
N GLU A 669 2.24 -23.16 0.45
CA GLU A 669 3.43 -23.47 -0.36
C GLU A 669 4.59 -24.20 0.36
N LEU A 670 4.35 -24.77 1.54
CA LEU A 670 5.39 -25.46 2.35
C LEU A 670 5.81 -26.82 1.80
N TYR A 671 5.00 -27.43 0.94
CA TYR A 671 5.30 -28.70 0.30
C TYR A 671 4.61 -28.79 -1.06
N LEU A 672 5.08 -29.67 -1.93
CA LEU A 672 4.44 -29.97 -3.20
C LEU A 672 3.31 -30.99 -3.03
N ILE A 673 2.17 -30.70 -3.65
CA ILE A 673 1.12 -31.70 -3.88
C ILE A 673 1.50 -32.56 -5.08
N LYS A 674 2.10 -31.95 -6.12
CA LYS A 674 2.59 -32.64 -7.32
C LYS A 674 3.92 -32.04 -7.81
N PRO A 675 4.86 -32.87 -8.31
CA PRO A 675 4.87 -34.33 -8.26
C PRO A 675 5.23 -34.85 -6.85
N LYS A 676 4.53 -35.90 -6.39
CA LYS A 676 4.75 -36.47 -5.04
C LYS A 676 6.13 -37.14 -4.89
N SER A 677 6.67 -37.68 -5.98
CA SER A 677 8.01 -38.26 -6.02
C SER A 677 9.11 -37.25 -5.66
N LEU A 678 9.03 -36.03 -6.19
CA LEU A 678 9.99 -34.97 -5.87
C LEU A 678 9.85 -34.52 -4.42
N GLN A 679 8.62 -34.38 -3.92
CA GLN A 679 8.37 -34.03 -2.51
C GLN A 679 8.97 -35.06 -1.55
N ASN A 680 8.73 -36.35 -1.80
CA ASN A 680 9.30 -37.43 -0.97
C ASN A 680 10.84 -37.37 -0.96
N LYS A 681 11.46 -37.07 -2.10
CA LYS A 681 12.93 -36.93 -2.21
C LYS A 681 13.45 -35.73 -1.42
N ILE A 682 12.73 -34.59 -1.43
CA ILE A 682 13.06 -33.42 -0.60
C ILE A 682 13.01 -33.78 0.88
N GLU A 683 11.94 -34.46 1.33
CA GLU A 683 11.79 -34.87 2.73
C GLU A 683 12.87 -35.85 3.19
N GLU A 684 13.28 -36.79 2.33
CA GLU A 684 14.37 -37.72 2.62
C GLU A 684 15.71 -36.99 2.79
N ILE A 685 16.03 -36.06 1.89
CA ILE A 685 17.25 -35.24 1.95
C ILE A 685 17.27 -34.45 3.27
N VAL A 686 16.18 -33.74 3.58
CA VAL A 686 16.09 -32.92 4.79
C VAL A 686 16.26 -33.78 6.05
N LYS A 687 15.51 -34.89 6.16
CA LYS A 687 15.59 -35.78 7.34
C LYS A 687 16.98 -36.39 7.53
N LYS A 688 17.68 -36.71 6.43
CA LYS A 688 19.02 -37.29 6.49
C LYS A 688 20.07 -36.27 6.95
N THR A 689 19.94 -35.01 6.52
CA THR A 689 20.95 -33.97 6.81
C THR A 689 20.70 -33.25 8.13
N ASP A 690 19.45 -32.91 8.44
CA ASP A 690 19.04 -32.26 9.69
C ASP A 690 17.56 -32.59 10.01
N ASN A 691 17.34 -33.64 10.79
CA ASN A 691 15.99 -34.07 11.17
C ASN A 691 15.30 -33.13 12.18
N LYS A 692 16.04 -32.23 12.83
CA LYS A 692 15.51 -31.41 13.94
C LYS A 692 15.16 -30.00 13.50
N TYR A 693 16.03 -29.34 12.75
CA TYR A 693 15.85 -27.95 12.30
C TYR A 693 15.80 -27.82 10.78
N GLY A 694 16.13 -28.88 10.04
CA GLY A 694 16.14 -28.87 8.59
C GLY A 694 14.74 -28.63 8.03
N ARG A 695 14.62 -27.62 7.16
CA ARG A 695 13.40 -27.37 6.39
C ARG A 695 13.76 -26.95 4.97
N CYS A 696 13.09 -27.56 3.99
CA CYS A 696 13.24 -27.18 2.58
C CYS A 696 11.89 -27.24 1.87
N PHE A 697 11.61 -26.26 1.02
CA PHE A 697 10.47 -26.28 0.13
C PHE A 697 10.84 -25.68 -1.23
N ILE A 698 10.08 -26.08 -2.26
CA ILE A 698 10.25 -25.52 -3.60
C ILE A 698 8.94 -24.99 -4.14
N ARG A 699 9.00 -23.94 -4.96
CA ARG A 699 7.83 -23.41 -5.66
C ARG A 699 8.17 -22.74 -6.99
N PRO A 700 7.27 -22.76 -7.97
CA PRO A 700 7.42 -21.97 -9.18
C PRO A 700 7.37 -20.46 -8.89
N SER A 701 8.13 -19.66 -9.64
CA SER A 701 7.93 -18.21 -9.70
C SER A 701 6.63 -17.90 -10.43
N GLY A 702 5.91 -16.88 -9.96
CA GLY A 702 4.66 -16.43 -10.61
C GLY A 702 4.91 -15.52 -11.81
N THR A 703 6.11 -14.97 -11.92
CA THR A 703 6.46 -13.91 -12.89
C THR A 703 7.59 -14.32 -13.84
N GLU A 704 8.33 -15.38 -13.50
CA GLU A 704 9.55 -15.78 -14.20
C GLU A 704 9.54 -17.29 -14.46
N ASN A 705 10.27 -17.73 -15.49
CA ASN A 705 10.42 -19.14 -15.82
C ASN A 705 11.48 -19.81 -14.91
N LEU A 706 11.24 -19.80 -13.59
CA LEU A 706 12.16 -20.37 -12.59
C LEU A 706 11.43 -21.04 -11.42
N ILE A 707 12.12 -21.98 -10.77
CA ILE A 707 11.75 -22.58 -9.49
C ILE A 707 12.61 -21.95 -8.40
N ARG A 708 11.99 -21.59 -7.29
CA ARG A 708 12.67 -21.15 -6.06
C ARG A 708 12.80 -22.33 -5.12
N ILE A 709 14.01 -22.56 -4.60
CA ILE A 709 14.31 -23.56 -3.58
C ILE A 709 14.74 -22.80 -2.34
N TYR A 710 14.03 -22.96 -1.24
CA TYR A 710 14.42 -22.42 0.06
C TYR A 710 14.91 -23.56 0.94
N ALA A 711 15.97 -23.33 1.72
CA ALA A 711 16.38 -24.22 2.78
C ALA A 711 16.85 -23.45 4.02
N GLU A 712 16.69 -24.09 5.17
CA GLU A 712 17.29 -23.70 6.44
C GLU A 712 17.69 -24.94 7.26
N ALA A 713 18.71 -24.80 8.11
CA ALA A 713 19.22 -25.88 8.96
C ALA A 713 19.99 -25.30 10.16
N GLU A 714 20.36 -26.15 11.12
CA GLU A 714 21.12 -25.74 12.32
C GLU A 714 22.47 -25.08 11.99
N THR A 715 23.17 -25.60 10.97
CA THR A 715 24.48 -25.08 10.53
C THR A 715 24.48 -24.71 9.05
N MET A 716 25.36 -23.76 8.66
CA MET A 716 25.56 -23.36 7.26
C MET A 716 25.87 -24.57 6.38
N LYS A 717 26.72 -25.49 6.86
CA LYS A 717 27.12 -26.70 6.14
C LYS A 717 25.93 -27.62 5.84
N GLN A 718 25.04 -27.84 6.81
CA GLN A 718 23.85 -28.66 6.61
C GLN A 718 22.86 -27.98 5.65
N MET A 719 22.69 -26.66 5.76
CA MET A 719 21.84 -25.89 4.84
C MET A 719 22.36 -25.99 3.40
N ASP A 720 23.67 -25.80 3.19
CA ASP A 720 24.31 -25.93 1.87
C ASP A 720 24.14 -27.36 1.30
N GLU A 721 24.32 -28.39 2.13
CA GLU A 721 24.10 -29.78 1.73
C GLU A 721 22.64 -30.06 1.32
N ILE A 722 21.66 -29.53 2.04
CA ILE A 722 20.24 -29.62 1.66
C ILE A 722 20.02 -28.92 0.31
N LEU A 723 20.52 -27.70 0.13
CA LEU A 723 20.34 -26.94 -1.11
C LEU A 723 20.95 -27.65 -2.31
N ASP A 724 22.17 -28.15 -2.19
CA ASP A 724 22.87 -28.82 -3.28
C ASP A 724 22.18 -30.12 -3.69
N ASN A 725 21.74 -30.91 -2.71
CA ASN A 725 21.07 -32.19 -2.97
C ASN A 725 19.65 -31.98 -3.53
N VAL A 726 18.89 -31.01 -3.01
CA VAL A 726 17.56 -30.68 -3.55
C VAL A 726 17.68 -30.04 -4.93
N ARG A 727 18.68 -29.17 -5.16
CA ARG A 727 18.98 -28.61 -6.48
C ARG A 727 19.22 -29.72 -7.51
N LYS A 728 20.05 -30.71 -7.19
CA LYS A 728 20.28 -31.89 -8.06
C LYS A 728 18.97 -32.62 -8.33
N ALA A 729 18.17 -32.91 -7.29
CA ALA A 729 16.88 -33.57 -7.46
C ALA A 729 15.89 -32.81 -8.36
N VAL A 730 15.86 -31.47 -8.27
CA VAL A 730 15.03 -30.62 -9.12
C VAL A 730 15.55 -30.60 -10.56
N VAL A 731 16.86 -30.48 -10.77
CA VAL A 731 17.46 -30.53 -12.11
C VAL A 731 17.24 -31.90 -12.77
N ASP A 732 17.42 -32.99 -12.03
CA ASP A 732 17.12 -34.34 -12.51
C ASP A 732 15.65 -34.47 -12.92
N TYR A 733 14.72 -33.91 -12.13
CA TYR A 733 13.30 -33.92 -12.47
C TYR A 733 13.03 -33.11 -13.75
N ILE A 734 13.64 -31.93 -13.90
CA ILE A 734 13.50 -31.09 -15.10
C ILE A 734 14.01 -31.83 -16.35
N ASN A 735 15.18 -32.47 -16.27
CA ASN A 735 15.78 -33.15 -17.41
C ASN A 735 15.04 -34.42 -17.83
N ASN A 736 14.29 -35.05 -16.92
CA ASN A 736 13.54 -36.28 -17.16
C ASN A 736 12.02 -36.07 -17.43
N SER A 737 11.54 -34.82 -17.49
CA SER A 737 10.10 -34.45 -17.61
C SER A 737 9.70 -33.91 -18.98
#